data_AF-A0A1V6FGU8-F1
#
_entry.id   AF-A0A1V6FGU8-F1
#
_cell.length_a   1.000
_cell.length_b   1.000
_cell.length_c   1.000
_cell.angle_alpha   90.00
_cell.angle_beta   90.00
_cell.angle_gamma   90.00
#
_symmetry.space_group_name_H-M   'P 1'
#
loop_
_entity.id
_entity.type
_entity.pdbx_description
1 polymer ?
#
loop_
_entity_poly.entity_id
_entity_poly.type
_entity_poly.pdbx_seq_one_letter_code
_entity_poly.pdbx_strand_id
1 'polypeptide(L)'
;MIKVAQFGEGNFLRAFADHYFDILNEKGGDYSVSIIKPGERGNLDKFIKQNNIYHIVFTGVHDGGTIEEARKITVVKEAFPYYDKQSFERLAKDNDLKLVISNTTEAGIYFSEKDREDDLKNSSYPAKLTVFLYNRFLAGKDGVYILPVELIEKNADRLKECVNSYIKLWNLPEDFHIWNEEKNYFCNTLVDRIVSGYPPEDMEEYYQGLLNQEDYDELLTVSEPFGLWVIENKGNISDYIVQGNNGIDVEIVEDIEIYKKRKVRILNGSHTNMVFAALWNELETVSKAMENIDILSFVMDTLKFEILPFVEGDSASNRCYAFNTIIRLQNEFLNHKLISISLNSISKWKARVLPTFIDYYNKFGKIPKNLTLGFSYLIYTYKSLYKNGEGFFFHTCFFYEHELRDDPTYLEFFMNGGTLKEFLSEKIWGIDLNGMDNLYETVEKYISLFEGGGLPLMKNTLINPKDNVLISLEKGLVSTGHKIARCDIKKGDSIIKYGAEIGKATKDIKEEEWIHTHNMVTCLDEIKPIIYEKEENTNLVKENSSFLGYPNANGAGIRKYIYIIPTVGCVNGICKELEKIGNQINEGRADGIFALTHQFGCSQLGEDSTNIRKLLCSLARNPNAAYTLFVGLGCENNTLQGIINELEPYNKGQFAFFNAQDVLDEIDHGTELIKSFLIKLEKMERREFPFSALTVGLKCGGSDGLSGITANPCVGEISDRIIENGGSAILTEIPEMFGAEQRVVNKCISKEVADRLLALIEEYKNNYRACGMPIYENPSPGNKEGGITTLEEKSLGCILKGGSFPIVDVLKYGDIREKQGLSVLSAPGNDLIASTALAAAGCQLILFTTGRGTPFSSCVPTLKISSNWNLTAWKTDWIDHCAYSDSEDGLYELILDTINGKYLCKSEKYAEIAFYKTGVTL
;
A
#
# COMPACT_ATOMS: atom_id res chain seq x y z
N MET A 1 -18.05 0.50 41.47
CA MET A 1 -17.32 1.67 40.99
C MET A 1 -15.82 1.43 41.10
N ILE A 2 -15.08 1.67 40.03
CA ILE A 2 -13.62 1.69 39.97
C ILE A 2 -13.20 3.16 39.96
N LYS A 3 -12.48 3.59 40.98
CA LYS A 3 -12.04 4.97 41.11
C LYS A 3 -10.57 5.11 40.69
N VAL A 4 -10.30 6.19 39.97
CA VAL A 4 -9.00 6.53 39.38
C VAL A 4 -8.52 7.86 39.95
N ALA A 5 -7.35 7.86 40.60
CA ALA A 5 -6.67 9.09 41.00
C ALA A 5 -5.72 9.53 39.87
N GLN A 6 -6.01 10.67 39.25
CA GLN A 6 -5.24 11.19 38.13
C GLN A 6 -4.35 12.37 38.57
N PHE A 7 -3.03 12.17 38.63
CA PHE A 7 -2.07 13.24 38.91
C PHE A 7 -1.69 13.97 37.62
N GLY A 8 -2.30 15.15 37.41
CA GLY A 8 -2.14 15.99 36.24
C GLY A 8 -3.45 16.28 35.52
N GLU A 9 -3.59 17.52 35.03
CA GLU A 9 -4.78 18.03 34.35
C GLU A 9 -4.54 18.32 32.85
N GLY A 10 -3.39 17.92 32.33
CA GLY A 10 -2.92 18.28 31.00
C GLY A 10 -3.72 17.68 29.84
N ASN A 11 -3.58 18.27 28.65
CA ASN A 11 -4.26 17.87 27.42
C ASN A 11 -4.11 16.37 27.11
N PHE A 12 -2.92 15.81 27.34
CA PHE A 12 -2.66 14.41 27.04
C PHE A 12 -3.56 13.46 27.84
N LEU A 13 -3.63 13.61 29.16
CA LEU A 13 -4.47 12.75 30.01
C LEU A 13 -5.94 12.85 29.63
N ARG A 14 -6.41 14.07 29.32
CA ARG A 14 -7.78 14.33 28.88
C ARG A 14 -8.11 13.64 27.56
N ALA A 15 -7.22 13.79 26.57
CA ALA A 15 -7.40 13.17 25.27
C ALA A 15 -7.04 11.67 25.22
N PHE A 16 -6.56 11.08 26.32
CA PHE A 16 -6.03 9.70 26.33
C PHE A 16 -6.66 8.84 27.42
N ALA A 17 -6.30 9.06 28.69
CA ALA A 17 -6.77 8.24 29.81
C ALA A 17 -8.24 8.52 30.13
N ASP A 18 -8.64 9.79 30.20
CA ASP A 18 -10.03 10.16 30.47
C ASP A 18 -10.95 9.67 29.35
N HIS A 19 -10.53 9.82 28.08
CA HIS A 19 -11.22 9.25 26.93
C HIS A 19 -11.45 7.73 27.04
N TYR A 20 -10.41 6.98 27.40
CA TYR A 20 -10.49 5.53 27.55
C TYR A 20 -11.53 5.12 28.61
N PHE A 21 -11.49 5.71 29.81
CA PHE A 21 -12.45 5.37 30.86
C PHE A 21 -13.87 5.82 30.55
N ASP A 22 -14.02 6.95 29.85
CA ASP A 22 -15.32 7.44 29.40
C ASP A 22 -15.97 6.47 28.40
N ILE A 23 -15.21 5.94 27.44
CA ILE A 23 -15.68 4.88 26.52
C ILE A 23 -16.03 3.59 27.27
N LEU A 24 -15.24 3.19 28.28
CA LEU A 24 -15.56 2.01 29.06
C LEU A 24 -16.89 2.16 29.81
N ASN A 25 -17.20 3.34 30.32
CA ASN A 25 -18.50 3.62 30.94
C ASN A 25 -19.66 3.47 29.94
N GLU A 26 -19.50 3.92 28.69
CA GLU A 26 -20.51 3.69 27.64
C GLU A 26 -20.73 2.20 27.34
N LYS A 27 -19.67 1.40 27.47
CA LYS A 27 -19.72 -0.07 27.31
C LYS A 27 -20.21 -0.80 28.56
N GLY A 28 -20.73 -0.09 29.57
CA GLY A 28 -21.28 -0.64 30.80
C GLY A 28 -20.29 -0.78 31.96
N GLY A 29 -19.11 -0.17 31.84
CA GLY A 29 -18.17 0.02 32.94
C GLY A 29 -18.68 1.01 34.00
N ASP A 30 -17.99 1.09 35.13
CA ASP A 30 -18.35 1.96 36.25
C ASP A 30 -17.11 2.65 36.81
N TYR A 31 -16.49 3.50 35.99
CA TYR A 31 -15.26 4.25 36.26
C TYR A 31 -15.55 5.69 36.68
N SER A 32 -14.76 6.21 37.61
CA SER A 32 -14.75 7.63 37.99
C SER A 32 -13.34 8.17 38.15
N VAL A 33 -13.07 9.36 37.61
CA VAL A 33 -11.76 10.01 37.69
C VAL A 33 -11.82 11.19 38.67
N SER A 34 -10.86 11.23 39.60
CA SER A 34 -10.57 12.36 40.48
C SER A 34 -9.22 12.96 40.10
N ILE A 35 -9.22 14.17 39.53
CA ILE A 35 -7.99 14.86 39.12
C ILE A 35 -7.35 15.54 40.34
N ILE A 36 -6.06 15.26 40.54
CA ILE A 36 -5.19 15.89 41.51
C ILE A 36 -4.19 16.74 40.75
N LYS A 37 -4.31 18.06 40.81
CA LYS A 37 -3.33 18.95 40.20
C LYS A 37 -2.01 18.90 40.98
N PRO A 38 -0.88 18.52 40.37
CA PRO A 38 0.36 18.26 41.09
C PRO A 38 1.27 19.50 41.25
N GLY A 39 1.05 20.60 40.51
CA GLY A 39 1.91 21.79 40.53
C GLY A 39 1.14 23.11 40.68
N GLU A 40 1.86 24.24 40.76
CA GLU A 40 1.23 25.57 40.82
C GLU A 40 0.79 26.08 39.44
N ARG A 41 1.52 25.75 38.36
CA ARG A 41 1.17 26.13 36.98
C ARG A 41 -0.16 25.49 36.54
N GLY A 42 -0.97 26.21 35.76
CA GLY A 42 -2.34 25.80 35.40
C GLY A 42 -3.41 26.32 36.37
N ASN A 43 -4.70 26.21 36.03
CA ASN A 43 -5.79 26.59 36.94
C ASN A 43 -6.99 25.65 36.73
N LEU A 44 -7.57 25.17 37.84
CA LEU A 44 -8.74 24.28 37.85
C LEU A 44 -10.06 25.03 37.67
N ASP A 45 -10.06 26.37 37.66
CA ASP A 45 -11.27 27.18 37.47
C ASP A 45 -12.07 26.76 36.23
N LYS A 46 -11.39 26.40 35.14
CA LYS A 46 -12.03 25.92 33.90
C LYS A 46 -12.80 24.61 34.11
N PHE A 47 -12.25 23.68 34.88
CA PHE A 47 -12.93 22.43 35.23
C PHE A 47 -14.15 22.71 36.10
N ILE A 48 -14.01 23.58 37.11
CA ILE A 48 -15.10 23.91 38.03
C ILE A 48 -16.26 24.59 37.28
N LYS A 49 -15.96 25.58 36.43
CA LYS A 49 -16.97 26.29 35.62
C LYS A 49 -17.78 25.36 34.72
N GLN A 50 -17.15 24.29 34.23
CA GLN A 50 -17.76 23.35 33.29
C GLN A 50 -18.24 22.05 33.96
N ASN A 51 -18.37 22.03 35.30
CA ASN A 51 -18.76 20.83 36.06
C ASN A 51 -17.90 19.60 35.74
N ASN A 52 -16.61 19.81 35.46
CA ASN A 52 -15.62 18.81 35.03
C ASN A 52 -15.95 18.12 33.69
N ILE A 53 -16.87 18.66 32.90
CA ILE A 53 -17.21 18.19 31.56
C ILE A 53 -16.40 19.02 30.54
N TYR A 54 -15.90 18.35 29.52
CA TYR A 54 -15.20 18.98 28.41
C TYR A 54 -15.28 18.11 27.15
N HIS A 55 -14.77 18.59 26.03
CA HIS A 55 -14.79 17.94 24.73
C HIS A 55 -13.39 17.64 24.21
N ILE A 56 -13.31 16.56 23.44
CA ILE A 56 -12.18 16.23 22.58
C ILE A 56 -12.67 16.27 21.15
N VAL A 57 -11.96 16.97 20.26
CA VAL A 57 -12.17 16.83 18.82
C VAL A 57 -11.10 15.91 18.25
N PHE A 58 -11.54 14.79 17.68
CA PHE A 58 -10.71 13.89 16.91
C PHE A 58 -10.71 14.32 15.46
N THR A 59 -9.54 14.66 14.93
CA THR A 59 -9.37 15.04 13.52
C THR A 59 -8.21 14.28 12.89
N GLY A 60 -8.43 13.67 11.73
CA GLY A 60 -7.41 12.92 11.01
C GLY A 60 -7.94 11.83 10.10
N VAL A 61 -7.04 10.98 9.59
CA VAL A 61 -7.40 9.83 8.77
C VAL A 61 -7.31 8.55 9.61
N HIS A 62 -8.37 7.75 9.60
CA HIS A 62 -8.43 6.44 10.28
C HIS A 62 -9.27 5.48 9.44
N ASP A 63 -8.83 4.23 9.29
CA ASP A 63 -9.51 3.18 8.49
C ASP A 63 -9.92 3.60 7.06
N GLY A 64 -9.13 4.48 6.43
CA GLY A 64 -9.37 4.93 5.05
C GLY A 64 -10.42 6.03 4.89
N GLY A 65 -10.90 6.63 5.99
CA GLY A 65 -11.79 7.79 5.99
C GLY A 65 -11.23 8.96 6.81
N THR A 66 -11.65 10.18 6.47
CA THR A 66 -11.42 11.36 7.31
C THR A 66 -12.38 11.33 8.48
N ILE A 67 -11.85 11.32 9.70
CA ILE A 67 -12.60 11.49 10.94
C ILE A 67 -12.48 12.95 11.35
N GLU A 68 -13.63 13.56 11.62
CA GLU A 68 -13.75 14.83 12.33
C GLU A 68 -14.93 14.71 13.28
N GLU A 69 -14.64 14.39 14.54
CA GLU A 69 -15.67 14.06 15.53
C GLU A 69 -15.39 14.78 16.86
N ALA A 70 -16.38 15.52 17.35
CA ALA A 70 -16.37 16.07 18.70
C ALA A 70 -17.01 15.10 19.69
N ARG A 71 -16.30 14.77 20.76
CA ARG A 71 -16.75 13.87 21.83
C ARG A 71 -16.77 14.58 23.17
N LYS A 72 -17.89 14.51 23.88
CA LYS A 72 -18.04 15.01 25.26
C LYS A 72 -17.52 13.96 26.27
N ILE A 73 -16.70 14.39 27.22
CA ILE A 73 -16.11 13.58 28.29
C ILE A 73 -16.76 13.93 29.62
N THR A 74 -17.17 12.89 30.37
CA THR A 74 -17.97 13.02 31.60
C THR A 74 -17.47 12.14 32.76
N VAL A 75 -16.40 11.37 32.54
CA VAL A 75 -15.84 10.46 33.55
C VAL A 75 -15.21 11.18 34.75
N VAL A 76 -14.77 12.43 34.57
CA VAL A 76 -14.17 13.25 35.64
C VAL A 76 -15.25 13.73 36.59
N LYS A 77 -15.15 13.37 37.87
CA LYS A 77 -16.14 13.72 38.92
C LYS A 77 -15.71 14.87 39.79
N GLU A 78 -14.40 15.04 39.98
CA GLU A 78 -13.83 16.10 40.79
C GLU A 78 -12.42 16.44 40.31
N ALA A 79 -12.03 17.71 40.45
CA ALA A 79 -10.68 18.17 40.23
C ALA A 79 -10.29 19.10 41.39
N PHE A 80 -9.20 18.80 42.07
CA PHE A 80 -8.73 19.59 43.21
C PHE A 80 -7.20 19.68 43.23
N PRO A 81 -6.63 20.75 43.79
CA PRO A 81 -5.19 20.83 43.97
C PRO A 81 -4.74 19.90 45.09
N TYR A 82 -3.53 19.34 45.00
CA TYR A 82 -3.02 18.43 46.04
C TYR A 82 -3.01 19.05 47.46
N TYR A 83 -2.94 20.38 47.58
CA TYR A 83 -2.96 21.08 48.88
C TYR A 83 -4.35 21.19 49.51
N ASP A 84 -5.42 20.79 48.80
CA ASP A 84 -6.71 20.49 49.42
C ASP A 84 -6.60 19.17 50.20
N LYS A 85 -6.13 19.27 51.44
CA LYS A 85 -5.91 18.13 52.34
C LYS A 85 -7.16 17.28 52.53
N GLN A 86 -8.34 17.90 52.59
CA GLN A 86 -9.58 17.17 52.86
C GLN A 86 -9.93 16.25 51.68
N SER A 87 -9.88 16.76 50.46
CA SER A 87 -10.13 15.96 49.25
C SER A 87 -9.04 14.93 48.99
N PHE A 88 -7.78 15.31 49.19
CA PHE A 88 -6.61 14.43 49.00
C PHE A 88 -6.64 13.22 49.94
N GLU A 89 -6.87 13.44 51.24
CA GLU A 89 -6.98 12.35 52.20
C GLU A 89 -8.24 11.51 52.00
N ARG A 90 -9.38 12.14 51.67
CA ARG A 90 -10.62 11.42 51.39
C ARG A 90 -10.42 10.43 50.23
N LEU A 91 -9.78 10.88 49.16
CA LEU A 91 -9.50 10.04 48.00
C LEU A 91 -8.52 8.91 48.34
N ALA A 92 -7.45 9.20 49.10
CA ALA A 92 -6.51 8.19 49.56
C ALA A 92 -7.19 7.08 50.39
N LYS A 93 -8.24 7.43 51.14
CA LYS A 93 -9.01 6.53 52.03
C LYS A 93 -10.19 5.83 51.33
N ASP A 94 -10.40 6.06 50.04
CA ASP A 94 -11.53 5.52 49.28
C ASP A 94 -11.36 4.01 48.99
N ASN A 95 -12.38 3.20 49.26
CA ASN A 95 -12.35 1.75 49.04
C ASN A 95 -12.35 1.38 47.55
N ASP A 96 -12.98 2.22 46.74
CA ASP A 96 -13.19 2.00 45.31
C ASP A 96 -11.97 2.46 44.49
N LEU A 97 -11.00 3.14 45.11
CA LEU A 97 -9.74 3.53 44.46
C LEU A 97 -8.91 2.27 44.13
N LYS A 98 -8.69 2.04 42.84
CA LYS A 98 -7.89 0.91 42.32
C LYS A 98 -6.72 1.36 41.45
N LEU A 99 -6.86 2.50 40.78
CA LEU A 99 -5.88 3.00 39.81
C LEU A 99 -5.34 4.38 40.20
N VAL A 100 -4.05 4.57 39.99
CA VAL A 100 -3.37 5.88 40.01
C VAL A 100 -2.71 6.08 38.66
N ILE A 101 -3.00 7.17 37.98
CA ILE A 101 -2.41 7.53 36.68
C ILE A 101 -1.71 8.87 36.83
N SER A 102 -0.59 9.07 36.14
CA SER A 102 0.12 10.35 36.16
C SER A 102 0.62 10.79 34.80
N ASN A 103 0.57 12.09 34.55
CA ASN A 103 1.39 12.74 33.54
C ASN A 103 1.85 14.09 34.10
N THR A 104 3.07 14.11 34.60
CA THR A 104 3.70 15.28 35.21
C THR A 104 4.83 15.85 34.36
N THR A 105 4.84 15.53 33.05
CA THR A 105 5.94 15.74 32.09
C THR A 105 7.18 14.89 32.38
N GLU A 106 8.10 14.82 31.43
CA GLU A 106 9.35 14.06 31.54
C GLU A 106 10.24 14.55 32.70
N ALA A 107 10.12 15.83 33.07
CA ALA A 107 10.82 16.43 34.20
C ALA A 107 10.10 16.24 35.54
N GLY A 108 8.92 15.61 35.56
CA GLY A 108 8.08 15.49 36.76
C GLY A 108 8.48 14.36 37.70
N ILE A 109 9.08 13.29 37.17
CA ILE A 109 9.56 12.14 37.96
C ILE A 109 11.05 12.33 38.26
N TYR A 110 11.33 12.87 39.44
CA TYR A 110 12.68 13.00 39.98
C TYR A 110 12.66 12.97 41.51
N PHE A 111 13.80 12.62 42.09
CA PHE A 111 14.02 12.70 43.52
C PHE A 111 14.74 14.00 43.89
N SER A 112 14.30 14.61 44.99
CA SER A 112 14.88 15.83 45.56
C SER A 112 14.94 15.72 47.08
N GLU A 113 16.15 15.79 47.65
CA GLU A 113 16.38 15.81 49.10
C GLU A 113 15.80 17.07 49.79
N LYS A 114 15.44 18.08 48.99
CA LYS A 114 14.83 19.33 49.49
C LYS A 114 13.34 19.19 49.76
N ASP A 115 12.70 18.13 49.25
CA ASP A 115 11.28 17.91 49.45
C ASP A 115 10.99 17.56 50.92
N ARG A 116 9.78 17.87 51.36
CA ARG A 116 9.37 17.76 52.76
C ARG A 116 7.94 17.21 52.84
N GLU A 117 7.73 16.27 53.77
CA GLU A 117 6.43 15.64 54.03
C GLU A 117 5.36 16.68 54.43
N ASP A 118 5.74 17.70 55.20
CA ASP A 118 4.87 18.77 55.69
C ASP A 118 4.71 19.96 54.71
N ASP A 119 5.52 20.02 53.65
CA ASP A 119 5.47 21.04 52.59
C ASP A 119 5.32 20.42 51.20
N LEU A 120 4.22 19.67 51.02
CA LEU A 120 3.83 19.16 49.69
C LEU A 120 3.69 20.30 48.67
N LYS A 121 3.33 21.49 49.16
CA LYS A 121 3.74 22.80 48.65
C LYS A 121 4.67 22.81 47.42
N ASN A 122 5.93 22.67 47.79
CA ASN A 122 7.09 22.86 46.93
C ASN A 122 7.77 21.52 46.61
N SER A 123 7.11 20.40 46.93
CA SER A 123 7.66 19.07 46.74
C SER A 123 7.33 18.50 45.36
N SER A 124 8.16 17.57 44.89
CA SER A 124 7.97 16.87 43.62
C SER A 124 6.68 16.02 43.59
N TYR A 125 6.33 15.53 42.39
CA TYR A 125 5.22 14.58 42.25
C TYR A 125 5.45 13.27 43.02
N PRO A 126 6.62 12.59 42.92
CA PRO A 126 6.85 11.35 43.67
C PRO A 126 6.77 11.54 45.20
N ALA A 127 7.19 12.71 45.72
CA ALA A 127 6.99 13.06 47.12
C ALA A 127 5.50 13.12 47.51
N LYS A 128 4.66 13.77 46.68
CA LYS A 128 3.20 13.83 46.87
C LYS A 128 2.55 12.45 46.81
N LEU A 129 2.96 11.61 45.87
CA LEU A 129 2.48 10.24 45.76
C LEU A 129 2.84 9.42 47.01
N THR A 130 4.05 9.61 47.55
CA THR A 130 4.48 8.93 48.78
C THR A 130 3.54 9.24 49.96
N VAL A 131 3.20 10.52 50.16
CA VAL A 131 2.24 10.92 51.22
C VAL A 131 0.83 10.41 50.94
N PHE A 132 0.41 10.37 49.67
CA PHE A 132 -0.89 9.80 49.28
C PHE A 132 -0.99 8.31 49.65
N LEU A 133 0.02 7.53 49.27
CA LEU A 133 0.11 6.10 49.58
C LEU A 133 0.23 5.85 51.09
N TYR A 134 0.97 6.69 51.81
CA TYR A 134 1.10 6.57 53.26
C TYR A 134 -0.24 6.81 53.99
N ASN A 135 -1.01 7.83 53.57
CA ASN A 135 -2.36 8.06 54.09
C ASN A 135 -3.30 6.88 53.83
N ARG A 136 -3.14 6.22 52.67
CA ARG A 136 -3.91 5.01 52.31
C ARG A 136 -3.53 3.81 53.18
N PHE A 137 -2.24 3.59 53.41
CA PHE A 137 -1.71 2.57 54.33
C PHE A 137 -2.22 2.77 55.76
N LEU A 138 -2.13 3.98 56.30
CA LEU A 138 -2.61 4.31 57.65
C LEU A 138 -4.12 4.07 57.82
N ALA A 139 -4.88 4.15 56.73
CA ALA A 139 -6.31 3.87 56.72
C ALA A 139 -6.66 2.38 56.52
N GLY A 140 -5.65 1.50 56.48
CA GLY A 140 -5.83 0.05 56.34
C GLY A 140 -6.46 -0.37 55.01
N LYS A 141 -6.19 0.37 53.93
CA LYS A 141 -6.72 0.08 52.59
C LYS A 141 -5.76 -0.80 51.79
N ASP A 142 -6.32 -1.52 50.82
CA ASP A 142 -5.53 -2.27 49.85
C ASP A 142 -4.68 -1.35 48.97
N GLY A 143 -3.59 -1.88 48.42
CA GLY A 143 -2.75 -1.15 47.46
C GLY A 143 -3.45 -0.89 46.12
N VAL A 144 -2.74 -0.22 45.23
CA VAL A 144 -3.27 0.29 43.95
C VAL A 144 -2.31 -0.03 42.79
N TYR A 145 -2.84 0.00 41.56
CA TYR A 145 -2.04 -0.04 40.35
C TYR A 145 -1.65 1.37 39.96
N ILE A 146 -0.36 1.59 39.72
CA ILE A 146 0.23 2.90 39.43
C ILE A 146 0.76 2.86 38.00
N LEU A 147 0.16 3.69 37.15
CA LEU A 147 0.32 3.73 35.70
C LEU A 147 0.83 5.11 35.27
N PRO A 148 2.14 5.41 35.43
CA PRO A 148 2.71 6.63 34.91
C PRO A 148 2.69 6.59 33.39
N VAL A 149 2.22 7.67 32.76
CA VAL A 149 2.21 7.83 31.29
C VAL A 149 3.18 8.92 30.82
N GLU A 150 4.14 9.29 31.68
CA GLU A 150 5.29 10.10 31.31
C GLU A 150 6.17 9.39 30.27
N LEU A 151 6.67 10.16 29.29
CA LEU A 151 7.52 9.67 28.19
C LEU A 151 8.99 9.53 28.60
N ILE A 152 9.24 8.83 29.71
CA ILE A 152 10.60 8.49 30.18
C ILE A 152 10.81 6.98 30.17
N GLU A 153 12.08 6.57 30.05
CA GLU A 153 12.44 5.17 30.12
C GLU A 153 12.20 4.61 31.53
N LYS A 154 11.58 3.41 31.58
CA LYS A 154 11.19 2.71 32.81
C LYS A 154 10.46 3.62 33.79
N ASN A 155 9.43 4.32 33.30
CA ASN A 155 8.70 5.35 34.03
C ASN A 155 8.19 4.87 35.40
N ALA A 156 7.65 3.66 35.49
CA ALA A 156 7.14 3.12 36.74
C ALA A 156 8.24 2.69 37.71
N ASP A 157 9.33 2.10 37.21
CA ASP A 157 10.46 1.72 38.06
C ASP A 157 11.14 2.96 38.66
N ARG A 158 11.36 4.00 37.84
CA ARG A 158 11.90 5.28 38.32
C ARG A 158 10.99 5.95 39.35
N LEU A 159 9.68 5.91 39.14
CA LEU A 159 8.73 6.44 40.11
C LEU A 159 8.78 5.66 41.43
N LYS A 160 8.85 4.32 41.36
CA LYS A 160 9.00 3.44 42.53
C LYS A 160 10.30 3.74 43.29
N GLU A 161 11.42 3.89 42.59
CA GLU A 161 12.71 4.28 43.19
C GLU A 161 12.63 5.63 43.92
N CYS A 162 11.95 6.61 43.33
CA CYS A 162 11.73 7.90 43.98
C CYS A 162 10.88 7.75 45.26
N VAL A 163 9.77 7.02 45.20
CA VAL A 163 8.90 6.76 46.37
C VAL A 163 9.69 6.07 47.49
N ASN A 164 10.46 5.03 47.18
CA ASN A 164 11.30 4.34 48.16
C ASN A 164 12.38 5.24 48.74
N SER A 165 12.93 6.16 47.94
CA SER A 165 13.87 7.17 48.42
C SER A 165 13.22 8.14 49.42
N TYR A 166 11.94 8.49 49.23
CA TYR A 166 11.19 9.31 50.20
C TYR A 166 10.79 8.54 51.46
N ILE A 167 10.38 7.29 51.35
CA ILE A 167 10.14 6.40 52.50
C ILE A 167 11.36 6.39 53.42
N LYS A 168 12.55 6.25 52.83
CA LYS A 168 13.83 6.30 53.55
C LYS A 168 14.16 7.70 54.08
N LEU A 169 14.02 8.74 53.26
CA LEU A 169 14.37 10.12 53.61
C LEU A 169 13.54 10.63 54.80
N TRP A 170 12.24 10.31 54.82
CA TRP A 170 11.30 10.75 55.87
C TRP A 170 11.17 9.74 57.01
N ASN A 171 11.94 8.65 56.99
CA ASN A 171 11.96 7.62 58.02
C ASN A 171 10.56 7.05 58.32
N LEU A 172 9.79 6.77 57.26
CA LEU A 172 8.45 6.18 57.36
C LEU A 172 8.54 4.71 57.85
N PRO A 173 7.48 4.16 58.48
CA PRO A 173 7.51 2.83 59.07
C PRO A 173 7.89 1.71 58.08
N GLU A 174 8.63 0.71 58.55
CA GLU A 174 9.02 -0.45 57.70
C GLU A 174 7.79 -1.21 57.17
N ASP A 175 6.71 -1.30 57.95
CA ASP A 175 5.46 -1.91 57.50
C ASP A 175 4.87 -1.18 56.28
N PHE A 176 5.07 0.14 56.16
CA PHE A 176 4.67 0.89 54.97
C PHE A 176 5.57 0.59 53.77
N HIS A 177 6.89 0.45 53.99
CA HIS A 177 7.83 0.04 52.94
C HIS A 177 7.45 -1.34 52.38
N ILE A 178 7.22 -2.33 53.25
CA ILE A 178 6.77 -3.69 52.86
C ILE A 178 5.44 -3.61 52.11
N TRP A 179 4.48 -2.83 52.63
CA TRP A 179 3.19 -2.64 51.96
C TRP A 179 3.34 -2.00 50.57
N ASN A 180 4.24 -1.02 50.41
CA ASN A 180 4.51 -0.40 49.12
C ASN A 180 5.11 -1.39 48.11
N GLU A 181 6.00 -2.26 48.57
CA GLU A 181 6.64 -3.28 47.72
C GLU A 181 5.69 -4.41 47.33
N GLU A 182 4.82 -4.86 48.24
CA GLU A 182 3.99 -6.06 48.05
C GLU A 182 2.56 -5.79 47.59
N LYS A 183 2.02 -4.59 47.85
CA LYS A 183 0.60 -4.27 47.60
C LYS A 183 0.37 -3.25 46.51
N ASN A 184 1.35 -2.40 46.20
CA ASN A 184 1.26 -1.46 45.06
C ASN A 184 1.97 -2.03 43.84
N TYR A 185 1.31 -1.91 42.69
CA TYR A 185 1.83 -2.42 41.42
C TYR A 185 2.22 -1.25 40.51
N PHE A 186 3.50 -0.91 40.50
CA PHE A 186 4.08 0.07 39.59
C PHE A 186 4.28 -0.56 38.21
N CYS A 187 3.41 -0.25 37.26
CA CYS A 187 3.39 -0.89 35.94
C CYS A 187 3.97 0.06 34.90
N ASN A 188 5.07 -0.33 34.25
CA ASN A 188 5.65 0.49 33.18
C ASN A 188 4.65 0.63 32.03
N THR A 189 4.61 1.81 31.41
CA THR A 189 3.71 2.06 30.28
C THR A 189 4.44 2.66 29.08
N LEU A 190 3.83 2.46 27.91
CA LEU A 190 4.17 3.11 26.66
C LEU A 190 2.88 3.66 26.08
N VAL A 191 2.89 4.96 25.83
CA VAL A 191 1.72 5.66 25.27
C VAL A 191 2.06 6.29 23.92
N ASP A 192 1.08 6.31 23.03
CA ASP A 192 1.21 6.92 21.71
C ASP A 192 -0.13 7.49 21.24
N ARG A 193 -0.23 8.82 21.27
CA ARG A 193 -1.30 9.63 20.67
C ARG A 193 -0.77 11.05 20.51
N ILE A 194 -0.95 11.63 19.34
CA ILE A 194 -0.64 13.03 19.08
C ILE A 194 -1.80 13.89 19.56
N VAL A 195 -1.50 14.82 20.47
CA VAL A 195 -2.47 15.76 21.04
C VAL A 195 -1.96 17.18 20.83
N SER A 196 -2.66 17.94 19.99
CA SER A 196 -2.33 19.34 19.70
C SER A 196 -2.73 20.27 20.83
N GLY A 197 -3.72 19.88 21.64
CA GLY A 197 -4.21 20.66 22.78
C GLY A 197 -5.37 21.57 22.40
N TYR A 198 -5.49 22.70 23.10
CA TYR A 198 -6.49 23.71 22.76
C TYR A 198 -6.21 24.27 21.35
N PRO A 199 -7.23 24.48 20.50
CA PRO A 199 -7.03 25.04 19.17
C PRO A 199 -6.25 26.37 19.18
N PRO A 200 -5.41 26.65 18.18
CA PRO A 200 -4.83 27.98 18.01
C PRO A 200 -5.92 29.02 17.69
N GLU A 201 -5.66 30.31 17.97
CA GLU A 201 -6.65 31.40 17.88
C GLU A 201 -7.34 31.49 16.50
N ASP A 202 -6.62 31.20 15.42
CA ASP A 202 -7.11 31.22 14.04
C ASP A 202 -8.06 30.05 13.70
N MET A 203 -8.04 28.98 14.50
CA MET A 203 -8.87 27.79 14.34
C MET A 203 -9.88 27.61 15.49
N GLU A 204 -9.86 28.46 16.51
CA GLU A 204 -10.72 28.32 17.69
C GLU A 204 -12.20 28.36 17.31
N GLU A 205 -12.62 29.33 16.50
CA GLU A 205 -14.01 29.45 16.05
C GLU A 205 -14.48 28.21 15.27
N TYR A 206 -13.59 27.65 14.43
CA TYR A 206 -13.88 26.43 13.68
C TYR A 206 -14.14 25.24 14.62
N TYR A 207 -13.20 24.95 15.52
CA TYR A 207 -13.30 23.79 16.40
C TYR A 207 -14.38 23.93 17.47
N GLN A 208 -14.61 25.14 17.98
CA GLN A 208 -15.76 25.43 18.84
C GLN A 208 -17.09 25.26 18.08
N GLY A 209 -17.12 25.61 16.79
CA GLY A 209 -18.27 25.42 15.91
C GLY A 209 -18.63 23.96 15.60
N LEU A 210 -17.70 23.02 15.81
CA LEU A 210 -17.97 21.58 15.73
C LEU A 210 -18.73 21.02 16.94
N LEU A 211 -18.77 21.79 18.03
CA LEU A 211 -19.56 21.45 19.22
C LEU A 211 -21.05 21.76 18.95
N ASN A 212 -21.95 21.23 19.78
CA ASN A 212 -23.37 21.62 19.68
C ASN A 212 -23.51 23.13 19.88
N GLN A 213 -24.47 23.79 19.19
CA GLN A 213 -24.59 25.27 19.12
C GLN A 213 -24.70 26.03 20.46
N GLU A 214 -24.86 25.34 21.59
CA GLU A 214 -24.95 25.93 22.94
C GLU A 214 -23.70 25.68 23.83
N ASP A 215 -22.73 24.88 23.38
CA ASP A 215 -21.58 24.44 24.18
C ASP A 215 -20.29 25.20 23.76
N TYR A 216 -19.86 26.22 24.53
CA TYR A 216 -18.49 26.75 24.45
C TYR A 216 -17.61 26.05 25.48
N ASP A 217 -16.43 25.59 25.08
CA ASP A 217 -15.57 24.78 25.93
C ASP A 217 -14.15 25.34 26.08
N GLU A 218 -13.84 25.93 27.24
CA GLU A 218 -12.51 26.46 27.61
C GLU A 218 -11.45 25.36 27.81
N LEU A 219 -11.88 24.10 27.84
CA LEU A 219 -11.12 22.88 28.00
C LEU A 219 -11.07 22.05 26.70
N LEU A 220 -11.55 22.55 25.57
CA LEU A 220 -11.48 21.82 24.29
C LEU A 220 -10.07 21.30 24.00
N THR A 221 -9.97 20.05 23.55
CA THR A 221 -8.69 19.42 23.18
C THR A 221 -8.79 18.78 21.82
N VAL A 222 -7.85 19.09 20.92
CA VAL A 222 -7.74 18.48 19.58
C VAL A 222 -6.69 17.37 19.60
N SER A 223 -7.04 16.23 19.03
CA SER A 223 -6.22 15.02 19.00
C SER A 223 -6.38 14.24 17.69
N GLU A 224 -5.39 13.43 17.33
CA GLU A 224 -5.58 12.39 16.30
C GLU A 224 -6.52 11.27 16.82
N PRO A 225 -7.24 10.54 15.94
CA PRO A 225 -8.06 9.39 16.34
C PRO A 225 -7.23 8.22 16.90
N PHE A 226 -6.01 8.01 16.39
CA PHE A 226 -5.15 6.92 16.82
C PHE A 226 -4.75 7.06 18.30
N GLY A 227 -4.73 5.95 19.04
CA GLY A 227 -4.22 5.90 20.40
C GLY A 227 -3.77 4.49 20.77
N LEU A 228 -2.59 4.36 21.38
CA LEU A 228 -2.04 3.09 21.86
C LEU A 228 -1.56 3.24 23.31
N TRP A 229 -1.97 2.31 24.18
CA TRP A 229 -1.52 2.18 25.56
C TRP A 229 -1.02 0.76 25.82
N VAL A 230 0.30 0.58 25.88
CA VAL A 230 0.91 -0.69 26.29
C VAL A 230 1.24 -0.61 27.77
N ILE A 231 0.83 -1.63 28.53
CA ILE A 231 0.96 -1.67 29.99
C ILE A 231 1.63 -2.98 30.39
N GLU A 232 2.65 -2.88 31.24
CA GLU A 232 3.30 -4.04 31.86
C GLU A 232 2.31 -4.83 32.73
N ASN A 233 2.22 -6.13 32.52
CA ASN A 233 1.33 -7.00 33.29
C ASN A 233 1.89 -7.23 34.70
N LYS A 234 1.25 -6.65 35.71
CA LYS A 234 1.54 -6.92 37.12
C LYS A 234 0.24 -7.17 37.86
N GLY A 235 0.29 -8.05 38.88
CA GLY A 235 -0.87 -8.43 39.67
C GLY A 235 -2.02 -8.93 38.78
N ASN A 236 -3.24 -8.48 39.08
CA ASN A 236 -4.45 -8.73 38.28
C ASN A 236 -4.93 -7.44 37.61
N ILE A 237 -4.03 -6.71 36.94
CA ILE A 237 -4.37 -5.42 36.32
C ILE A 237 -5.50 -5.53 35.29
N SER A 238 -5.69 -6.70 34.67
CA SER A 238 -6.80 -7.01 33.75
C SER A 238 -8.19 -6.89 34.38
N ASP A 239 -8.30 -6.91 35.71
CA ASP A 239 -9.57 -6.70 36.43
C ASP A 239 -10.01 -5.23 36.40
N TYR A 240 -9.07 -4.30 36.11
CA TYR A 240 -9.27 -2.86 36.17
C TYR A 240 -8.96 -2.14 34.85
N ILE A 241 -8.23 -2.78 33.95
CA ILE A 241 -7.91 -2.29 32.60
C ILE A 241 -8.34 -3.35 31.58
N VAL A 242 -9.19 -2.94 30.64
CA VAL A 242 -9.72 -3.79 29.57
C VAL A 242 -8.85 -3.70 28.33
N GLN A 243 -8.29 -4.83 27.90
CA GLN A 243 -7.53 -4.92 26.64
C GLN A 243 -8.40 -4.69 25.40
N GLY A 244 -7.75 -4.34 24.29
CA GLY A 244 -8.36 -4.10 22.98
C GLY A 244 -8.78 -2.65 22.76
N ASN A 245 -9.45 -2.39 21.62
CA ASN A 245 -9.81 -1.05 21.20
C ASN A 245 -11.04 -0.51 21.95
N ASN A 246 -10.79 0.45 22.84
CA ASN A 246 -11.79 1.16 23.64
C ASN A 246 -11.61 2.67 23.49
N GLY A 247 -11.50 3.14 22.24
CA GLY A 247 -11.13 4.54 21.92
C GLY A 247 -9.63 4.81 22.08
N ILE A 248 -8.93 3.96 22.84
CA ILE A 248 -7.49 3.72 22.86
C ILE A 248 -7.29 2.22 22.67
N ASP A 249 -6.32 1.81 21.85
CA ASP A 249 -5.91 0.42 21.74
C ASP A 249 -5.03 0.04 22.93
N VAL A 250 -5.48 -0.90 23.76
CA VAL A 250 -4.79 -1.28 25.00
C VAL A 250 -4.23 -2.68 24.90
N GLU A 251 -2.92 -2.80 25.11
CA GLU A 251 -2.20 -4.07 25.18
C GLU A 251 -1.59 -4.24 26.59
N ILE A 252 -1.95 -5.33 27.29
CA ILE A 252 -1.31 -5.70 28.56
C ILE A 252 -0.31 -6.82 28.27
N VAL A 253 0.97 -6.59 28.57
CA VAL A 253 2.08 -7.43 28.09
C VAL A 253 3.10 -7.70 29.18
N GLU A 254 3.80 -8.83 29.09
CA GLU A 254 4.87 -9.17 30.02
C GLU A 254 6.16 -8.35 29.78
N ASP A 255 6.44 -7.98 28.52
CA ASP A 255 7.63 -7.21 28.15
C ASP A 255 7.26 -6.02 27.24
N ILE A 256 7.41 -4.82 27.79
CA ILE A 256 7.11 -3.56 27.10
C ILE A 256 8.23 -3.11 26.16
N GLU A 257 9.45 -3.62 26.31
CA GLU A 257 10.62 -3.15 25.56
C GLU A 257 10.50 -3.45 24.06
N ILE A 258 9.84 -4.55 23.70
CA ILE A 258 9.53 -4.90 22.31
C ILE A 258 8.73 -3.77 21.63
N TYR A 259 7.69 -3.26 22.31
CA TYR A 259 6.80 -2.22 21.80
C TYR A 259 7.51 -0.86 21.72
N LYS A 260 8.35 -0.55 22.71
CA LYS A 260 9.17 0.66 22.69
C LYS A 260 10.14 0.66 21.53
N LYS A 261 10.90 -0.43 21.34
CA LYS A 261 11.80 -0.60 20.20
C LYS A 261 11.04 -0.50 18.87
N ARG A 262 9.86 -1.10 18.77
CA ARG A 262 8.98 -0.99 17.58
C ARG A 262 8.62 0.46 17.26
N LYS A 263 8.10 1.22 18.23
CA LYS A 263 7.78 2.65 18.07
C LYS A 263 9.01 3.48 17.69
N VAL A 264 10.12 3.28 18.42
CA VAL A 264 11.36 4.03 18.21
C VAL A 264 11.93 3.78 16.82
N ARG A 265 11.95 2.53 16.35
CA ARG A 265 12.51 2.18 15.03
C ARG A 265 11.57 2.54 13.88
N ILE A 266 10.29 2.21 13.97
CA ILE A 266 9.32 2.40 12.88
C ILE A 266 8.88 3.87 12.79
N LEU A 267 8.18 4.38 13.80
CA LEU A 267 7.64 5.74 13.77
C LEU A 267 8.77 6.77 13.91
N ASN A 268 9.52 6.73 15.01
CA ASN A 268 10.49 7.78 15.29
C ASN A 268 11.70 7.72 14.35
N GLY A 269 12.13 6.51 13.96
CA GLY A 269 13.25 6.28 13.05
C GLY A 269 12.96 6.77 11.64
N SER A 270 11.85 6.36 11.04
CA SER A 270 11.44 6.83 9.70
C SER A 270 11.26 8.35 9.66
N HIS A 271 10.60 8.90 10.67
CA HIS A 271 10.37 10.33 10.79
C HIS A 271 11.68 11.11 10.90
N THR A 272 12.62 10.65 11.74
CA THR A 272 13.93 11.30 11.91
C THR A 272 14.77 11.24 10.63
N ASN A 273 14.70 10.14 9.87
CA ASN A 273 15.44 10.00 8.61
C ASN A 273 14.86 10.84 7.46
N MET A 274 13.55 11.14 7.49
CA MET A 274 12.85 11.92 6.48
C MET A 274 13.14 13.42 6.54
N VAL A 275 13.26 13.99 7.74
CA VAL A 275 13.16 15.46 7.97
C VAL A 275 14.03 16.28 7.03
N PHE A 276 15.33 15.98 6.94
CA PHE A 276 16.22 16.79 6.11
C PHE A 276 16.03 16.52 4.63
N ALA A 277 15.68 15.29 4.23
CA ALA A 277 15.30 15.02 2.85
C ALA A 277 14.09 15.87 2.44
N ALA A 278 13.07 15.99 3.30
CA ALA A 278 11.89 16.79 3.03
C ALA A 278 12.16 18.31 3.05
N LEU A 279 12.97 18.81 4.00
CA LEU A 279 13.36 20.23 4.05
C LEU A 279 14.15 20.63 2.80
N TRP A 280 15.05 19.77 2.32
CA TRP A 280 15.78 20.00 1.06
C TRP A 280 14.91 19.90 -0.20
N ASN A 281 13.66 19.42 -0.06
CA ASN A 281 12.63 19.44 -1.10
C ASN A 281 11.63 20.59 -0.90
N GLU A 282 11.98 21.60 -0.09
CA GLU A 282 11.15 22.79 0.19
C GLU A 282 9.79 22.48 0.84
N LEU A 283 9.71 21.37 1.57
CA LEU A 283 8.49 20.98 2.28
C LEU A 283 8.57 21.47 3.73
N GLU A 284 7.51 22.10 4.21
CA GLU A 284 7.50 22.74 5.54
C GLU A 284 6.90 21.85 6.64
N THR A 285 5.96 20.97 6.27
CA THR A 285 5.21 20.13 7.20
C THR A 285 5.35 18.65 6.82
N VAL A 286 5.13 17.77 7.80
CA VAL A 286 5.13 16.33 7.59
C VAL A 286 4.07 15.91 6.57
N SER A 287 2.87 16.50 6.60
CA SER A 287 1.82 16.18 5.63
C SER A 287 2.25 16.49 4.19
N LYS A 288 2.77 17.71 3.95
CA LYS A 288 3.34 18.11 2.64
C LYS A 288 4.48 17.18 2.22
N ALA A 289 5.30 16.74 3.18
CA ALA A 289 6.33 15.74 2.95
C ALA A 289 5.76 14.41 2.45
N MET A 290 4.70 13.92 3.08
CA MET A 290 4.08 12.64 2.71
C MET A 290 3.16 12.72 1.49
N GLU A 291 2.76 13.92 1.05
CA GLU A 291 2.10 14.16 -0.25
C GLU A 291 3.09 14.13 -1.43
N ASN A 292 4.35 14.48 -1.18
CA ASN A 292 5.42 14.37 -2.17
C ASN A 292 5.79 12.90 -2.39
N ILE A 293 5.70 12.44 -3.64
CA ILE A 293 5.86 11.03 -3.99
C ILE A 293 7.27 10.50 -3.74
N ASP A 294 8.30 11.33 -3.93
CA ASP A 294 9.69 10.93 -3.72
C ASP A 294 9.99 10.77 -2.24
N ILE A 295 9.50 11.69 -1.40
CA ILE A 295 9.61 11.59 0.05
C ILE A 295 8.78 10.42 0.60
N LEU A 296 7.55 10.25 0.10
CA LEU A 296 6.72 9.10 0.47
C LEU A 296 7.41 7.78 0.12
N SER A 297 7.91 7.63 -1.11
CA SER A 297 8.64 6.42 -1.53
C SER A 297 9.90 6.21 -0.69
N PHE A 298 10.65 7.28 -0.43
CA PHE A 298 11.82 7.24 0.44
C PHE A 298 11.49 6.71 1.84
N VAL A 299 10.43 7.21 2.47
CA VAL A 299 9.98 6.74 3.79
C VAL A 299 9.51 5.29 3.73
N MET A 300 8.71 4.93 2.73
CA MET A 300 8.16 3.58 2.58
C MET A 300 9.24 2.53 2.31
N ASP A 301 10.20 2.81 1.44
CA ASP A 301 11.31 1.91 1.13
C ASP A 301 12.25 1.78 2.34
N THR A 302 12.52 2.88 3.04
CA THR A 302 13.28 2.84 4.30
C THR A 302 12.59 1.93 5.31
N LEU A 303 11.27 2.08 5.48
CA LEU A 303 10.48 1.24 6.38
C LEU A 303 10.51 -0.23 5.97
N LYS A 304 10.21 -0.54 4.71
CA LYS A 304 10.06 -1.90 4.19
C LYS A 304 11.37 -2.67 4.17
N PHE A 305 12.43 -2.06 3.64
CA PHE A 305 13.66 -2.78 3.33
C PHE A 305 14.76 -2.60 4.37
N GLU A 306 14.72 -1.52 5.16
CA GLU A 306 15.83 -1.15 6.04
C GLU A 306 15.47 -1.14 7.52
N ILE A 307 14.20 -0.87 7.88
CA ILE A 307 13.75 -0.85 9.28
C ILE A 307 13.04 -2.15 9.67
N LEU A 308 11.93 -2.51 8.99
CA LEU A 308 11.07 -3.63 9.37
C LEU A 308 11.79 -4.98 9.51
N PRO A 309 12.80 -5.34 8.69
CA PRO A 309 13.54 -6.60 8.86
C PRO A 309 14.33 -6.73 10.17
N PHE A 310 14.42 -5.65 10.95
CA PHE A 310 15.17 -5.52 12.20
C PHE A 310 14.31 -5.13 13.39
N VAL A 311 12.98 -5.17 13.25
CA VAL A 311 12.06 -4.96 14.36
C VAL A 311 11.65 -6.33 14.91
N GLU A 312 11.93 -6.55 16.19
CA GLU A 312 11.53 -7.77 16.91
C GLU A 312 9.99 -7.90 17.00
N GLY A 313 9.48 -9.12 17.14
CA GLY A 313 8.05 -9.40 17.29
C GLY A 313 7.35 -9.93 16.03
N ASP A 314 6.02 -9.95 16.06
CA ASP A 314 5.21 -10.48 14.97
C ASP A 314 5.30 -9.60 13.71
N SER A 315 5.61 -10.23 12.58
CA SER A 315 5.87 -9.56 11.31
C SER A 315 4.62 -8.89 10.73
N ALA A 316 3.43 -9.46 10.95
CA ALA A 316 2.17 -8.87 10.49
C ALA A 316 1.80 -7.63 11.32
N SER A 317 1.93 -7.72 12.64
CA SER A 317 1.75 -6.61 13.58
C SER A 317 2.71 -5.46 13.29
N ASN A 318 3.98 -5.75 13.04
CA ASN A 318 4.99 -4.74 12.69
C ASN A 318 4.67 -4.05 11.36
N ARG A 319 4.21 -4.80 10.34
CA ARG A 319 3.74 -4.20 9.06
C ARG A 319 2.50 -3.34 9.26
N CYS A 320 1.54 -3.77 10.08
CA CYS A 320 0.35 -2.99 10.40
C CYS A 320 0.72 -1.67 11.11
N TYR A 321 1.63 -1.72 12.10
CA TYR A 321 2.12 -0.53 12.78
C TYR A 321 2.86 0.43 11.83
N ALA A 322 3.64 -0.09 10.89
CA ALA A 322 4.30 0.71 9.85
C ALA A 322 3.29 1.35 8.88
N PHE A 323 2.25 0.63 8.48
CA PHE A 323 1.18 1.16 7.64
C PHE A 323 0.41 2.28 8.35
N ASN A 324 0.02 2.07 9.61
CA ASN A 324 -0.61 3.09 10.44
C ASN A 324 0.32 4.30 10.66
N THR A 325 1.63 4.07 10.78
CA THR A 325 2.63 5.14 10.83
C THR A 325 2.56 6.03 9.58
N ILE A 326 2.52 5.45 8.38
CA ILE A 326 2.40 6.23 7.12
C ILE A 326 1.13 7.07 7.11
N ILE A 327 -0.02 6.48 7.46
CA ILE A 327 -1.31 7.20 7.52
C ILE A 327 -1.22 8.38 8.51
N ARG A 328 -0.60 8.17 9.67
CA ARG A 328 -0.44 9.21 10.69
C ARG A 328 0.46 10.35 10.20
N LEU A 329 1.53 10.03 9.46
CA LEU A 329 2.40 11.06 8.87
C LEU A 329 1.68 11.84 7.73
N GLN A 330 0.73 11.21 7.04
CA GLN A 330 -0.10 11.85 6.01
C GLN A 330 -1.21 12.76 6.57
N ASN A 331 -1.39 12.83 7.90
CA ASN A 331 -2.48 13.59 8.50
C ASN A 331 -2.24 15.11 8.38
N GLU A 332 -2.95 15.75 7.44
CA GLU A 332 -2.90 17.18 7.13
C GLU A 332 -3.38 18.08 8.30
N PHE A 333 -4.25 17.56 9.17
CA PHE A 333 -4.87 18.35 10.25
C PHE A 333 -3.93 18.63 11.43
N LEU A 334 -2.79 17.94 11.53
CA LEU A 334 -1.86 18.07 12.66
C LEU A 334 -0.83 19.20 12.49
N ASN A 335 -0.72 19.84 11.31
CA ASN A 335 0.23 20.91 10.98
C ASN A 335 1.64 20.73 11.61
N HIS A 336 2.17 19.50 11.56
CA HIS A 336 3.46 19.17 12.15
C HIS A 336 4.60 19.76 11.32
N LYS A 337 5.20 20.86 11.80
CA LYS A 337 6.33 21.50 11.12
C LYS A 337 7.59 20.65 11.20
N LEU A 338 8.21 20.39 10.05
CA LEU A 338 9.47 19.63 9.95
C LEU A 338 10.59 20.28 10.76
N ILE A 339 10.60 21.61 10.84
CA ILE A 339 11.58 22.35 11.64
C ILE A 339 11.49 22.03 13.14
N SER A 340 10.28 21.84 13.68
CA SER A 340 10.08 21.44 15.08
C SER A 340 10.62 20.03 15.34
N ILE A 341 10.56 19.16 14.34
CA ILE A 341 11.07 17.79 14.42
C ILE A 341 12.60 17.75 14.29
N SER A 342 13.19 18.70 13.56
CA SER A 342 14.65 18.85 13.42
C SER A 342 15.38 19.23 14.71
N LEU A 343 14.67 19.68 15.76
CA LEU A 343 15.26 20.00 17.06
C LEU A 343 16.04 18.79 17.63
N ASN A 344 17.30 18.97 18.03
CA ASN A 344 18.14 17.89 18.60
C ASN A 344 18.35 16.69 17.65
N SER A 345 18.48 16.95 16.34
CA SER A 345 18.62 15.94 15.28
C SER A 345 19.74 14.94 15.51
N ILE A 346 20.92 15.34 15.97
CA ILE A 346 22.04 14.41 16.17
C ILE A 346 21.72 13.40 17.26
N SER A 347 21.21 13.87 18.40
CA SER A 347 20.78 13.00 19.50
C SER A 347 19.62 12.09 19.12
N LYS A 348 18.66 12.61 18.33
CA LYS A 348 17.54 11.82 17.79
C LYS A 348 18.03 10.73 16.84
N TRP A 349 18.94 11.03 15.93
CA TRP A 349 19.46 10.06 14.96
C TRP A 349 20.23 8.93 15.67
N LYS A 350 21.06 9.26 16.66
CA LYS A 350 21.74 8.27 17.53
C LYS A 350 20.77 7.33 18.22
N ALA A 351 19.69 7.86 18.79
CA ALA A 351 18.75 7.05 19.55
C ALA A 351 17.76 6.25 18.68
N ARG A 352 17.39 6.76 17.49
CA ARG A 352 16.24 6.27 16.71
C ARG A 352 16.62 5.56 15.42
N VAL A 353 17.76 5.92 14.81
CA VAL A 353 18.14 5.44 13.46
C VAL A 353 19.42 4.60 13.52
N LEU A 354 20.44 5.05 14.26
CA LEU A 354 21.73 4.37 14.35
C LEU A 354 21.63 2.88 14.76
N PRO A 355 20.76 2.45 15.71
CA PRO A 355 20.63 1.04 16.05
C PRO A 355 20.21 0.17 14.86
N THR A 356 19.22 0.62 14.08
CA THR A 356 18.77 -0.07 12.86
C THR A 356 19.87 -0.08 11.79
N PHE A 357 20.61 1.03 11.66
CA PHE A 357 21.73 1.13 10.73
C PHE A 357 22.81 0.08 11.02
N ILE A 358 23.19 -0.04 12.30
CA ILE A 358 24.17 -1.03 12.77
C ILE A 358 23.67 -2.45 12.54
N ASP A 359 22.41 -2.74 12.89
CA ASP A 359 21.83 -4.07 12.69
C ASP A 359 21.80 -4.46 11.20
N TYR A 360 21.49 -3.51 10.32
CA TYR A 360 21.54 -3.69 8.87
C TYR A 360 22.95 -4.04 8.40
N TYR A 361 23.93 -3.25 8.83
CA TYR A 361 25.33 -3.46 8.46
C TYR A 361 25.85 -4.82 8.98
N ASN A 362 25.58 -5.15 10.24
CA ASN A 362 25.99 -6.41 10.85
C ASN A 362 25.38 -7.63 10.14
N LYS A 363 24.12 -7.53 9.68
CA LYS A 363 23.43 -8.63 9.00
C LYS A 363 23.87 -8.80 7.56
N PHE A 364 24.08 -7.72 6.82
CA PHE A 364 24.28 -7.77 5.38
C PHE A 364 25.71 -7.45 4.92
N GLY A 365 26.58 -6.97 5.81
CA GLY A 365 27.94 -6.54 5.48
C GLY A 365 28.01 -5.33 4.54
N LYS A 366 26.91 -4.56 4.43
CA LYS A 366 26.79 -3.38 3.56
C LYS A 366 25.91 -2.33 4.24
N ILE A 367 26.13 -1.06 3.88
CA ILE A 367 25.35 0.06 4.42
C ILE A 367 23.92 0.11 3.84
N PRO A 368 22.91 0.48 4.65
CA PRO A 368 21.54 0.70 4.17
C PRO A 368 21.47 1.95 3.28
N LYS A 369 20.87 1.83 2.09
CA LYS A 369 20.88 2.85 1.06
C LYS A 369 20.10 4.12 1.48
N ASN A 370 18.86 3.97 1.92
CA ASN A 370 17.98 5.11 2.20
C ASN A 370 18.27 5.74 3.56
N LEU A 371 18.62 4.95 4.58
CA LEU A 371 19.16 5.47 5.83
C LEU A 371 20.47 6.25 5.60
N THR A 372 21.36 5.78 4.71
CA THR A 372 22.58 6.54 4.34
C THR A 372 22.23 7.83 3.59
N LEU A 373 21.24 7.81 2.69
CA LEU A 373 20.80 9.00 1.97
C LEU A 373 20.22 10.06 2.93
N GLY A 374 19.33 9.66 3.85
CA GLY A 374 18.78 10.56 4.88
C GLY A 374 19.85 11.11 5.81
N PHE A 375 20.82 10.27 6.20
CA PHE A 375 22.00 10.68 6.95
C PHE A 375 22.87 11.69 6.20
N SER A 376 23.00 11.53 4.88
CA SER A 376 23.76 12.45 4.04
C SER A 376 23.07 13.82 3.94
N TYR A 377 21.74 13.88 3.84
CA TYR A 377 20.98 15.13 3.91
C TYR A 377 21.18 15.84 5.26
N LEU A 378 21.15 15.10 6.37
CA LEU A 378 21.44 15.63 7.71
C LEU A 378 22.84 16.25 7.76
N ILE A 379 23.89 15.52 7.37
CA ILE A 379 25.27 16.01 7.42
C ILE A 379 25.45 17.22 6.51
N TYR A 380 24.92 17.17 5.28
CA TYR A 380 25.03 18.27 4.35
C TYR A 380 24.39 19.55 4.89
N THR A 381 23.22 19.42 5.52
CA THR A 381 22.58 20.54 6.23
C THR A 381 23.54 21.16 7.25
N TYR A 382 24.17 20.34 8.11
CA TYR A 382 25.10 20.81 9.13
C TYR A 382 26.37 21.45 8.53
N LYS A 383 26.86 20.91 7.42
CA LYS A 383 28.01 21.47 6.69
C LYS A 383 27.72 22.83 6.06
N SER A 384 26.46 23.08 5.71
CA SER A 384 25.98 24.30 5.06
C SER A 384 25.44 25.37 6.02
N LEU A 385 25.59 25.18 7.34
CA LEU A 385 25.10 26.13 8.33
C LEU A 385 25.90 27.44 8.33
N TYR A 386 25.19 28.52 8.66
CA TYR A 386 25.79 29.81 8.99
C TYR A 386 25.10 30.44 10.21
N LYS A 387 25.74 31.45 10.79
CA LYS A 387 25.18 32.24 11.90
C LYS A 387 24.62 33.56 11.38
N ASN A 388 23.43 33.92 11.82
CA ASN A 388 22.91 35.28 11.60
C ASN A 388 23.59 36.30 12.54
N GLY A 389 23.25 37.59 12.39
CA GLY A 389 23.82 38.67 13.21
C GLY A 389 23.49 38.59 14.71
N GLU A 390 22.54 37.74 15.11
CA GLU A 390 22.13 37.51 16.50
C GLU A 390 22.71 36.21 17.09
N GLY A 391 23.48 35.44 16.30
CA GLY A 391 24.14 34.22 16.73
C GLY A 391 23.32 32.93 16.61
N PHE A 392 22.13 32.99 16.00
CA PHE A 392 21.30 31.82 15.69
C PHE A 392 21.79 31.12 14.42
N PHE A 393 21.59 29.80 14.35
CA PHE A 393 22.07 28.96 13.25
C PHE A 393 21.00 28.75 12.20
N PHE A 394 21.36 28.99 10.94
CA PHE A 394 20.47 28.87 9.80
C PHE A 394 21.08 28.03 8.70
N HIS A 395 20.21 27.36 7.98
CA HIS A 395 20.51 26.73 6.70
C HIS A 395 19.54 27.29 5.64
N THR A 396 20.05 27.51 4.43
CA THR A 396 19.26 27.98 3.29
C THR A 396 19.10 26.87 2.25
N CYS A 397 17.85 26.46 2.03
CA CYS A 397 17.46 25.56 0.95
C CYS A 397 16.78 26.37 -0.14
N PHE A 398 17.46 26.56 -1.28
CA PHE A 398 17.02 27.42 -2.39
C PHE A 398 16.56 28.81 -1.92
N PHE A 399 15.26 29.06 -1.85
CA PHE A 399 14.65 30.34 -1.47
C PHE A 399 14.23 30.43 0.00
N TYR A 400 14.31 29.34 0.76
CA TYR A 400 13.82 29.25 2.14
C TYR A 400 14.98 29.15 3.14
N GLU A 401 14.82 29.86 4.26
CA GLU A 401 15.78 29.91 5.35
C GLU A 401 15.16 29.27 6.60
N HIS A 402 15.89 28.34 7.22
CA HIS A 402 15.41 27.54 8.34
C HIS A 402 16.34 27.66 9.55
N GLU A 403 15.80 28.07 10.70
CA GLU A 403 16.53 28.11 11.98
C GLU A 403 16.69 26.68 12.53
N LEU A 404 17.94 26.22 12.72
CA LEU A 404 18.21 24.95 13.38
C LEU A 404 18.59 25.12 14.84
N ARG A 405 18.05 24.21 15.66
CA ARG A 405 18.31 24.14 17.10
C ARG A 405 18.80 22.72 17.46
N ASP A 406 20.02 22.62 17.93
CA ASP A 406 20.67 21.42 18.44
C ASP A 406 21.79 21.84 19.40
N ASP A 407 22.55 20.89 19.94
CA ASP A 407 23.74 21.17 20.75
C ASP A 407 24.73 22.04 19.94
N PRO A 408 25.19 23.19 20.49
CA PRO A 408 26.13 24.08 19.82
C PRO A 408 27.40 23.38 19.35
N THR A 409 27.85 22.34 20.05
CA THR A 409 29.05 21.57 19.66
C THR A 409 28.89 20.87 18.32
N TYR A 410 27.67 20.44 17.96
CA TYR A 410 27.39 19.84 16.65
C TYR A 410 27.16 20.90 15.57
N LEU A 411 26.41 21.96 15.89
CA LEU A 411 26.08 23.03 14.93
C LEU A 411 27.33 23.80 14.48
N GLU A 412 28.27 24.04 15.38
CA GLU A 412 29.52 24.75 15.07
C GLU A 412 30.61 23.85 14.50
N PHE A 413 30.41 22.53 14.47
CA PHE A 413 31.48 21.56 14.19
C PHE A 413 32.17 21.82 12.84
N PHE A 414 31.39 21.87 11.75
CA PHE A 414 31.93 22.11 10.41
C PHE A 414 32.33 23.58 10.21
N MET A 415 31.62 24.51 10.84
CA MET A 415 31.97 25.94 10.82
C MET A 415 33.35 26.21 11.43
N ASN A 416 33.73 25.45 12.45
CA ASN A 416 35.02 25.52 13.13
C ASN A 416 36.12 24.69 12.42
N GLY A 417 35.86 24.20 11.19
CA GLY A 417 36.84 23.48 10.38
C GLY A 417 36.92 21.97 10.62
N GLY A 418 35.96 21.39 11.35
CA GLY A 418 35.88 19.94 11.52
C GLY A 418 35.63 19.22 10.20
N THR A 419 36.25 18.05 10.03
CA THR A 419 36.13 17.22 8.81
C THR A 419 35.03 16.18 8.92
N LEU A 420 34.53 15.67 7.78
CA LEU A 420 33.56 14.56 7.77
C LEU A 420 34.11 13.34 8.54
N LYS A 421 35.40 13.01 8.36
CA LYS A 421 36.04 11.89 9.02
C LYS A 421 36.02 12.02 10.55
N GLU A 422 36.28 13.22 11.07
CA GLU A 422 36.19 13.50 12.50
C GLU A 422 34.74 13.48 12.99
N PHE A 423 33.78 13.95 12.18
CA PHE A 423 32.37 13.92 12.52
C PHE A 423 31.82 12.49 12.63
N LEU A 424 32.34 11.56 11.82
CA LEU A 424 31.99 10.13 11.85
C LEU A 424 32.69 9.34 12.96
N SER A 425 33.55 9.97 13.77
CA SER A 425 34.29 9.28 14.83
C SER A 425 33.43 8.88 16.04
N GLU A 426 33.98 7.97 16.85
CA GLU A 426 33.40 7.50 18.11
C GLU A 426 33.03 8.64 19.07
N LYS A 427 33.76 9.76 19.04
CA LYS A 427 33.50 10.92 19.91
C LYS A 427 32.09 11.49 19.72
N ILE A 428 31.58 11.48 18.48
CA ILE A 428 30.23 11.95 18.20
C ILE A 428 29.26 10.79 18.37
N TRP A 429 29.44 9.68 17.67
CA TRP A 429 28.39 8.66 17.55
C TRP A 429 28.38 7.60 18.65
N GLY A 430 29.38 7.57 19.53
CA GLY A 430 29.60 6.50 20.51
C GLY A 430 30.17 5.21 19.90
N ILE A 431 30.30 5.17 18.56
CA ILE A 431 31.00 4.15 17.77
C ILE A 431 31.72 4.83 16.61
N ASP A 432 32.83 4.27 16.13
CA ASP A 432 33.53 4.82 14.97
C ASP A 432 32.87 4.36 13.67
N LEU A 433 32.10 5.26 13.04
CA LEU A 433 31.41 4.99 11.78
C LEU A 433 32.38 4.91 10.58
N ASN A 434 33.61 5.43 10.71
CA ASN A 434 34.62 5.28 9.66
C ASN A 434 35.05 3.83 9.44
N GLY A 435 34.80 2.95 10.41
CA GLY A 435 35.06 1.52 10.29
C GLY A 435 34.03 0.76 9.45
N MET A 436 32.94 1.39 9.01
CA MET A 436 31.92 0.76 8.17
C MET A 436 32.27 0.92 6.68
N ASP A 437 32.56 -0.21 6.02
CA ASP A 437 32.95 -0.25 4.61
C ASP A 437 32.00 0.56 3.70
N ASN A 438 32.58 1.44 2.88
CA ASN A 438 31.93 2.34 1.91
C ASN A 438 31.06 3.46 2.49
N LEU A 439 30.93 3.60 3.82
CA LEU A 439 30.08 4.64 4.40
C LEU A 439 30.62 6.04 4.12
N TYR A 440 31.90 6.27 4.45
CA TYR A 440 32.56 7.57 4.26
C TYR A 440 32.47 8.02 2.80
N GLU A 441 32.87 7.14 1.86
CA GLU A 441 32.90 7.45 0.43
C GLU A 441 31.49 7.70 -0.12
N THR A 442 30.48 6.97 0.35
CA THR A 442 29.10 7.13 -0.10
C THR A 442 28.51 8.45 0.40
N VAL A 443 28.72 8.80 1.66
CA VAL A 443 28.27 10.08 2.24
C VAL A 443 28.97 11.25 1.56
N GLU A 444 30.28 11.16 1.36
CA GLU A 444 31.05 12.18 0.64
C GLU A 444 30.54 12.37 -0.79
N LYS A 445 30.25 11.26 -1.50
CA LYS A 445 29.66 11.30 -2.84
C LYS A 445 28.29 11.97 -2.88
N TYR A 446 27.41 11.68 -1.91
CA TYR A 446 26.11 12.35 -1.83
C TYR A 446 26.25 13.84 -1.52
N ILE A 447 27.14 14.20 -0.59
CA ILE A 447 27.44 15.61 -0.27
C ILE A 447 27.93 16.35 -1.52
N SER A 448 28.88 15.79 -2.27
CA SER A 448 29.36 16.41 -3.52
C SER A 448 28.26 16.53 -4.57
N LEU A 449 27.33 15.57 -4.63
CA LEU A 449 26.17 15.65 -5.52
C LEU A 449 25.23 16.80 -5.12
N PHE A 450 24.96 16.96 -3.83
CA PHE A 450 24.12 18.05 -3.31
C PHE A 450 24.78 19.42 -3.52
N GLU A 451 26.10 19.53 -3.31
CA GLU A 451 26.89 20.74 -3.59
C GLU A 451 26.83 21.12 -5.08
N GLY A 452 26.72 20.14 -5.97
CA GLY A 452 26.51 20.33 -7.41
C GLY A 452 25.06 20.61 -7.82
N GLY A 453 24.14 20.79 -6.87
CA GLY A 453 22.71 21.04 -7.11
C GLY A 453 21.88 19.80 -7.45
N GLY A 454 22.44 18.59 -7.37
CA GLY A 454 21.70 17.35 -7.60
C GLY A 454 20.94 16.91 -6.36
N LEU A 455 19.60 16.85 -6.42
CA LEU A 455 18.75 16.27 -5.38
C LEU A 455 18.18 14.93 -5.89
N PRO A 456 18.68 13.76 -5.41
CA PRO A 456 18.27 12.43 -5.88
C PRO A 456 16.77 12.10 -5.76
N LEU A 457 16.04 12.86 -4.94
CA LEU A 457 14.61 12.72 -4.69
C LEU A 457 13.75 13.70 -5.51
N MET A 458 14.26 14.26 -6.62
CA MET A 458 13.47 15.04 -7.58
C MET A 458 13.84 14.60 -9.01
N LYS A 459 13.05 13.79 -9.74
CA LYS A 459 13.33 13.51 -11.18
C LYS A 459 12.10 13.15 -12.04
N ASN A 460 11.70 14.08 -12.91
CA ASN A 460 11.12 13.75 -14.22
C ASN A 460 12.06 12.79 -14.99
N THR A 461 11.52 11.85 -15.77
CA THR A 461 12.35 10.82 -16.46
C THR A 461 12.31 10.93 -17.98
N LEU A 462 13.45 10.67 -18.63
CA LEU A 462 13.58 10.53 -20.07
C LEU A 462 13.62 9.04 -20.43
N ILE A 463 12.67 8.57 -21.24
CA ILE A 463 12.51 7.12 -21.50
C ILE A 463 13.22 6.65 -22.77
N ASN A 464 13.47 7.54 -23.74
CA ASN A 464 14.29 7.24 -24.91
C ASN A 464 15.19 8.45 -25.25
N PRO A 465 16.45 8.25 -25.65
CA PRO A 465 17.35 9.36 -26.01
C PRO A 465 16.82 10.27 -27.12
N LYS A 466 15.99 9.74 -28.03
CA LYS A 466 15.36 10.48 -29.14
C LYS A 466 14.13 11.29 -28.72
N ASP A 467 13.65 11.13 -27.49
CA ASP A 467 12.46 11.83 -27.03
C ASP A 467 12.74 13.31 -26.80
N ASN A 468 11.80 14.14 -27.26
CA ASN A 468 11.77 15.58 -26.98
C ASN A 468 10.80 15.91 -25.84
N VAL A 469 10.37 14.89 -25.08
CA VAL A 469 9.55 15.03 -23.88
C VAL A 469 10.17 14.25 -22.72
N LEU A 470 9.91 14.74 -21.51
CA LEU A 470 10.11 14.05 -20.24
C LEU A 470 8.77 13.54 -19.72
N ILE A 471 8.79 12.53 -18.87
CA ILE A 471 7.61 12.05 -18.15
C ILE A 471 7.64 12.58 -16.72
N SER A 472 6.57 13.26 -16.33
CA SER A 472 6.35 13.73 -14.97
C SER A 472 6.23 12.52 -14.05
N LEU A 473 7.13 12.41 -13.07
CA LEU A 473 7.00 11.43 -11.99
C LEU A 473 6.47 12.07 -10.70
N GLU A 474 6.25 13.39 -10.71
CA GLU A 474 5.89 14.21 -9.55
C GLU A 474 4.39 14.54 -9.54
N LYS A 475 3.89 14.98 -8.39
CA LYS A 475 2.56 15.60 -8.25
C LYS A 475 2.76 17.10 -8.06
N GLY A 476 2.89 17.82 -9.18
CA GLY A 476 3.08 19.29 -9.21
C GLY A 476 2.07 19.97 -10.13
N LEU A 477 2.48 21.03 -10.84
CA LEU A 477 1.69 21.66 -11.91
C LEU A 477 1.29 20.68 -13.04
N VAL A 478 2.06 19.59 -13.19
CA VAL A 478 1.84 18.53 -14.17
C VAL A 478 1.73 17.19 -13.44
N SER A 479 0.57 16.54 -13.54
CA SER A 479 0.30 15.25 -12.89
C SER A 479 1.27 14.15 -13.29
N THR A 480 1.53 13.22 -12.38
CA THR A 480 2.34 12.02 -12.62
C THR A 480 1.86 11.24 -13.85
N GLY A 481 2.79 10.75 -14.67
CA GLY A 481 2.54 10.05 -15.93
C GLY A 481 2.32 10.97 -17.14
N HIS A 482 2.19 12.28 -16.94
CA HIS A 482 2.01 13.24 -18.03
C HIS A 482 3.36 13.64 -18.65
N LYS A 483 3.31 14.25 -19.84
CA LYS A 483 4.49 14.67 -20.59
C LYS A 483 4.85 16.12 -20.30
N ILE A 484 6.13 16.40 -20.18
CA ILE A 484 6.70 17.73 -20.06
C ILE A 484 7.64 17.96 -21.25
N ALA A 485 7.60 19.13 -21.89
CA ALA A 485 8.50 19.43 -22.98
C ALA A 485 9.96 19.46 -22.50
N ARG A 486 10.86 18.73 -23.18
CA ARG A 486 12.30 18.71 -22.88
C ARG A 486 13.05 19.90 -23.48
N CYS A 487 12.45 20.55 -24.47
CA CYS A 487 12.97 21.70 -25.18
C CYS A 487 11.80 22.48 -25.77
N ASP A 488 12.06 23.67 -26.30
CA ASP A 488 11.07 24.40 -27.11
C ASP A 488 10.63 23.55 -28.33
N ILE A 489 9.32 23.44 -28.56
CA ILE A 489 8.69 22.72 -29.69
C ILE A 489 7.79 23.70 -30.44
N LYS A 490 7.94 23.84 -31.76
CA LYS A 490 7.13 24.79 -32.54
C LYS A 490 5.79 24.20 -32.95
N LYS A 491 4.81 25.07 -33.18
CA LYS A 491 3.53 24.65 -33.76
C LYS A 491 3.76 23.85 -35.04
N GLY A 492 3.19 22.65 -35.11
CA GLY A 492 3.30 21.73 -36.23
C GLY A 492 4.45 20.71 -36.12
N ASP A 493 5.39 20.91 -35.20
CA ASP A 493 6.49 19.97 -34.96
C ASP A 493 5.98 18.67 -34.31
N SER A 494 6.69 17.58 -34.58
CA SER A 494 6.43 16.26 -34.00
C SER A 494 6.77 16.24 -32.51
N ILE A 495 5.87 15.67 -31.72
CA ILE A 495 6.11 15.30 -30.33
C ILE A 495 6.53 13.83 -30.32
N ILE A 496 7.72 13.56 -29.78
CA ILE A 496 8.42 12.28 -29.88
C ILE A 496 8.52 11.66 -28.49
N LYS A 497 7.95 10.45 -28.36
CA LYS A 497 8.01 9.61 -27.15
C LYS A 497 8.23 8.16 -27.57
N TYR A 498 8.97 7.39 -26.77
CA TYR A 498 9.41 6.03 -27.15
C TYR A 498 10.27 5.98 -28.41
N GLY A 499 10.87 7.11 -28.79
CA GLY A 499 11.63 7.31 -30.03
C GLY A 499 10.77 7.32 -31.30
N ALA A 500 9.46 7.58 -31.21
CA ALA A 500 8.54 7.68 -32.33
C ALA A 500 7.57 8.87 -32.17
N GLU A 501 7.00 9.34 -33.28
CA GLU A 501 6.01 10.42 -33.25
C GLU A 501 4.70 9.94 -32.59
N ILE A 502 4.26 10.65 -31.56
CA ILE A 502 2.98 10.40 -30.88
C ILE A 502 1.89 11.42 -31.22
N GLY A 503 2.25 12.48 -31.94
CA GLY A 503 1.35 13.56 -32.33
C GLY A 503 2.13 14.80 -32.76
N LYS A 504 1.41 15.88 -33.07
CA LYS A 504 1.98 17.19 -33.43
C LYS A 504 1.51 18.29 -32.49
N ALA A 505 2.39 19.25 -32.24
CA ALA A 505 2.07 20.43 -31.43
C ALA A 505 1.05 21.33 -32.14
N THR A 506 -0.01 21.75 -31.46
CA THR A 506 -1.05 22.63 -32.03
C THR A 506 -0.75 24.13 -31.86
N LYS A 507 0.22 24.45 -30.99
CA LYS A 507 0.77 25.77 -30.71
C LYS A 507 2.27 25.65 -30.41
N ASP A 508 2.97 26.77 -30.28
CA ASP A 508 4.34 26.75 -29.72
C ASP A 508 4.27 26.29 -28.25
N ILE A 509 5.17 25.39 -27.86
CA ILE A 509 5.28 24.80 -26.53
C ILE A 509 6.69 25.11 -26.02
N LYS A 510 6.80 25.69 -24.82
CA LYS A 510 8.10 25.99 -24.20
C LYS A 510 8.68 24.80 -23.47
N GLU A 511 10.01 24.76 -23.33
CA GLU A 511 10.67 23.84 -22.40
C GLU A 511 9.99 23.89 -21.02
N GLU A 512 9.83 22.72 -20.39
CA GLU A 512 9.09 22.50 -19.14
C GLU A 512 7.56 22.70 -19.20
N GLU A 513 6.98 23.06 -20.34
CA GLU A 513 5.52 23.17 -20.49
C GLU A 513 4.85 21.79 -20.54
N TRP A 514 3.67 21.68 -19.91
CA TRP A 514 2.84 20.48 -19.94
C TRP A 514 2.36 20.17 -21.36
N ILE A 515 2.63 18.96 -21.85
CA ILE A 515 2.11 18.48 -23.14
C ILE A 515 0.92 17.54 -22.92
N HIS A 516 -0.24 17.94 -23.46
CA HIS A 516 -1.48 17.17 -23.38
C HIS A 516 -2.45 17.51 -24.52
N THR A 517 -3.70 17.04 -24.42
CA THR A 517 -4.80 17.27 -25.37
C THR A 517 -5.08 18.74 -25.69
N HIS A 518 -4.65 19.69 -24.85
CA HIS A 518 -4.86 21.12 -25.09
C HIS A 518 -3.80 21.72 -26.04
N ASN A 519 -2.67 21.05 -26.26
CA ASN A 519 -1.57 21.54 -27.09
C ASN A 519 -0.93 20.48 -28.02
N MET A 520 -1.49 19.26 -28.08
CA MET A 520 -1.10 18.18 -28.98
C MET A 520 -2.33 17.55 -29.67
N VAL A 521 -2.16 17.11 -30.93
CA VAL A 521 -3.16 16.37 -31.70
C VAL A 521 -2.57 15.11 -32.33
N THR A 522 -3.40 14.09 -32.54
CA THR A 522 -3.07 12.83 -33.24
C THR A 522 -2.72 13.07 -34.72
N CYS A 523 -1.93 12.16 -35.28
CA CYS A 523 -1.54 12.10 -36.69
C CYS A 523 -2.09 10.84 -37.39
N LEU A 524 -2.99 10.07 -36.76
CA LEU A 524 -3.49 8.80 -37.32
C LEU A 524 -4.25 8.91 -38.65
N ASP A 525 -4.79 10.07 -38.97
CA ASP A 525 -5.47 10.31 -40.25
C ASP A 525 -4.48 10.56 -41.40
N GLU A 526 -3.18 10.69 -41.11
CA GLU A 526 -2.14 10.83 -42.14
C GLU A 526 -1.78 9.45 -42.72
N ILE A 527 -1.91 9.30 -44.04
CA ILE A 527 -1.48 8.06 -44.74
C ILE A 527 0.04 8.01 -44.77
N LYS A 528 0.64 7.12 -43.99
CA LYS A 528 2.08 6.84 -44.00
C LYS A 528 2.36 5.49 -44.64
N PRO A 529 3.31 5.39 -45.59
CA PRO A 529 3.71 4.10 -46.13
C PRO A 529 4.39 3.26 -45.05
N ILE A 530 3.98 2.00 -44.90
CA ILE A 530 4.60 1.05 -43.98
C ILE A 530 5.52 0.13 -44.77
N ILE A 531 6.78 0.03 -44.36
CA ILE A 531 7.80 -0.78 -45.02
C ILE A 531 8.20 -1.90 -44.06
N TYR A 532 8.15 -3.15 -44.52
CA TYR A 532 8.66 -4.26 -43.72
C TYR A 532 10.19 -4.24 -43.70
N GLU A 533 10.76 -3.97 -42.53
CA GLU A 533 12.19 -4.11 -42.27
C GLU A 533 12.38 -5.05 -41.09
N LYS A 534 12.91 -6.25 -41.35
CA LYS A 534 13.09 -7.26 -40.31
C LYS A 534 14.09 -6.76 -39.27
N GLU A 535 13.65 -6.67 -38.01
CA GLU A 535 14.55 -6.44 -36.88
C GLU A 535 15.39 -7.71 -36.63
N GLU A 536 16.70 -7.53 -36.44
CA GLU A 536 17.58 -8.62 -36.01
C GLU A 536 17.26 -8.97 -34.55
N ASN A 537 17.05 -10.25 -34.29
CA ASN A 537 16.90 -10.77 -32.94
C ASN A 537 18.01 -11.81 -32.67
N THR A 538 18.73 -11.62 -31.57
CA THR A 538 19.86 -12.46 -31.14
C THR A 538 19.50 -13.43 -30.01
N ASN A 539 18.29 -13.36 -29.47
CA ASN A 539 17.83 -14.21 -28.38
C ASN A 539 17.62 -15.64 -28.86
N LEU A 540 18.01 -16.58 -28.01
CA LEU A 540 17.95 -18.01 -28.29
C LEU A 540 16.96 -18.69 -27.34
N VAL A 541 16.16 -19.60 -27.89
CA VAL A 541 15.32 -20.49 -27.09
C VAL A 541 16.20 -21.57 -26.45
N LYS A 542 16.12 -21.67 -25.13
CA LYS A 542 16.75 -22.64 -24.23
C LYS A 542 15.67 -23.61 -23.73
N GLU A 543 15.62 -24.82 -24.26
CA GLU A 543 14.61 -25.83 -23.91
C GLU A 543 14.95 -26.61 -22.61
N ASN A 544 15.26 -25.91 -21.51
CA ASN A 544 15.77 -26.54 -20.29
C ASN A 544 14.86 -26.40 -19.06
N SER A 545 13.71 -25.74 -19.18
CA SER A 545 12.84 -25.43 -18.04
C SER A 545 11.51 -26.17 -18.09
N SER A 546 10.97 -26.46 -16.91
CA SER A 546 9.73 -27.22 -16.72
C SER A 546 8.84 -26.60 -15.65
N PHE A 547 7.55 -26.94 -15.68
CA PHE A 547 6.58 -26.57 -14.65
C PHE A 547 5.71 -27.77 -14.26
N LEU A 548 5.12 -27.72 -13.06
CA LEU A 548 4.21 -28.72 -12.54
C LEU A 548 2.78 -28.40 -12.99
N GLY A 549 2.24 -29.21 -13.90
CA GLY A 549 0.88 -29.06 -14.44
C GLY A 549 0.07 -30.36 -14.37
N TYR A 550 -1.22 -30.29 -14.68
CA TYR A 550 -2.09 -31.44 -14.77
C TYR A 550 -2.13 -31.98 -16.21
N PRO A 551 -2.06 -33.30 -16.41
CA PRO A 551 -2.20 -33.89 -17.74
C PRO A 551 -3.61 -33.64 -18.30
N ASN A 552 -3.69 -33.03 -19.48
CA ASN A 552 -4.94 -32.77 -20.19
C ASN A 552 -4.86 -33.34 -21.62
N ALA A 553 -6.01 -33.74 -22.17
CA ALA A 553 -6.14 -34.16 -23.57
C ALA A 553 -5.59 -33.14 -24.58
N ASN A 554 -5.62 -31.85 -24.22
CA ASN A 554 -5.26 -30.69 -25.03
C ASN A 554 -3.94 -30.01 -24.58
N GLY A 555 -3.15 -30.61 -23.69
CA GLY A 555 -1.88 -30.05 -23.21
C GLY A 555 -1.66 -30.27 -21.72
N ALA A 556 -1.07 -29.29 -21.04
CA ALA A 556 -0.84 -29.32 -19.59
C ALA A 556 -1.59 -28.15 -18.92
N GLY A 557 -2.56 -28.44 -18.07
CA GLY A 557 -3.29 -27.41 -17.33
C GLY A 557 -2.49 -26.91 -16.13
N ILE A 558 -2.49 -25.59 -15.88
CA ILE A 558 -1.99 -25.06 -14.60
C ILE A 558 -3.07 -25.11 -13.50
N ARG A 559 -4.31 -25.44 -13.93
CA ARG A 559 -5.48 -25.73 -13.10
C ARG A 559 -6.24 -26.94 -13.67
N LYS A 560 -7.06 -27.59 -12.85
CA LYS A 560 -8.00 -28.63 -13.24
C LYS A 560 -9.44 -28.17 -13.02
N TYR A 561 -9.93 -27.29 -13.89
CA TYR A 561 -11.29 -26.77 -13.83
C TYR A 561 -12.31 -27.70 -14.50
N ILE A 562 -13.56 -27.62 -14.04
CA ILE A 562 -14.73 -28.10 -14.77
C ILE A 562 -15.46 -26.88 -15.34
N TYR A 563 -15.62 -26.81 -16.65
CA TYR A 563 -16.43 -25.77 -17.29
C TYR A 563 -17.84 -26.29 -17.60
N ILE A 564 -18.85 -25.48 -17.29
CA ILE A 564 -20.24 -25.71 -17.69
C ILE A 564 -20.56 -24.66 -18.75
N ILE A 565 -20.72 -25.09 -20.00
CA ILE A 565 -20.85 -24.19 -21.15
C ILE A 565 -22.26 -24.32 -21.73
N PRO A 566 -23.11 -23.30 -21.60
CA PRO A 566 -24.41 -23.28 -22.28
C PRO A 566 -24.19 -23.14 -23.80
N THR A 567 -25.01 -23.81 -24.61
CA THR A 567 -25.02 -23.58 -26.08
C THR A 567 -25.79 -22.30 -26.44
N VAL A 568 -26.71 -21.89 -25.56
CA VAL A 568 -27.61 -20.74 -25.72
C VAL A 568 -27.91 -20.08 -24.38
N GLY A 569 -28.12 -18.75 -24.39
CA GLY A 569 -28.40 -17.99 -23.16
C GLY A 569 -29.64 -18.43 -22.37
N CYS A 570 -30.60 -19.12 -23.00
CA CYS A 570 -31.81 -19.61 -22.34
C CYS A 570 -31.54 -20.62 -21.21
N VAL A 571 -30.40 -21.30 -21.22
CA VAL A 571 -30.02 -22.30 -20.18
C VAL A 571 -28.96 -21.77 -19.21
N ASN A 572 -28.65 -20.47 -19.23
CA ASN A 572 -27.71 -19.86 -18.29
C ASN A 572 -28.08 -20.09 -16.82
N GLY A 573 -29.37 -19.98 -16.49
CA GLY A 573 -29.85 -20.18 -15.11
C GLY A 573 -29.60 -21.60 -14.60
N ILE A 574 -29.85 -22.61 -15.44
CA ILE A 574 -29.56 -24.02 -15.14
C ILE A 574 -28.06 -24.21 -14.92
N CYS A 575 -27.22 -23.67 -15.81
CA CYS A 575 -25.77 -23.79 -15.70
C CYS A 575 -25.24 -23.14 -14.41
N LYS A 576 -25.78 -21.99 -14.00
CA LYS A 576 -25.39 -21.31 -12.75
C LYS A 576 -25.79 -22.09 -11.50
N GLU A 577 -26.96 -22.74 -11.50
CA GLU A 577 -27.34 -23.61 -10.38
C GLU A 577 -26.46 -24.87 -10.32
N LEU A 578 -26.11 -25.45 -11.48
CA LEU A 578 -25.14 -26.56 -11.56
C LEU A 578 -23.73 -26.16 -11.09
N GLU A 579 -23.26 -24.94 -11.40
CA GLU A 579 -22.01 -24.41 -10.86
C GLU A 579 -22.04 -24.34 -9.34
N LYS A 580 -23.12 -23.81 -8.76
CA LYS A 580 -23.31 -23.69 -7.32
C LYS A 580 -23.33 -25.06 -6.64
N ILE A 581 -24.14 -25.99 -7.14
CA ILE A 581 -24.23 -27.37 -6.60
C ILE A 581 -22.89 -28.08 -6.76
N GLY A 582 -22.28 -27.99 -7.95
CA GLY A 582 -20.98 -28.58 -8.23
C GLY A 582 -19.91 -28.13 -7.23
N ASN A 583 -19.83 -26.83 -6.96
CA ASN A 583 -18.86 -26.30 -5.99
C ASN A 583 -19.14 -26.77 -4.55
N GLN A 584 -20.40 -27.00 -4.17
CA GLN A 584 -20.75 -27.55 -2.86
C GLN A 584 -20.28 -29.01 -2.69
N ILE A 585 -20.26 -29.80 -3.77
CA ILE A 585 -19.85 -31.22 -3.75
C ILE A 585 -18.41 -31.45 -4.21
N ASN A 586 -17.66 -30.38 -4.52
CA ASN A 586 -16.32 -30.45 -5.11
C ASN A 586 -15.31 -31.13 -4.17
N GLU A 587 -15.38 -30.86 -2.86
CA GLU A 587 -14.48 -31.41 -1.82
C GLU A 587 -12.98 -31.23 -2.18
N GLY A 588 -12.63 -30.20 -2.94
CA GLY A 588 -11.25 -29.92 -3.40
C GLY A 588 -10.75 -30.82 -4.54
N ARG A 589 -11.61 -31.62 -5.19
CA ARG A 589 -11.20 -32.51 -6.29
C ARG A 589 -10.89 -31.74 -7.57
N ALA A 590 -11.59 -30.66 -7.86
CA ALA A 590 -11.33 -29.67 -8.91
C ALA A 590 -10.84 -28.35 -8.30
N ASP A 591 -10.02 -27.61 -9.05
CA ASP A 591 -9.55 -26.27 -8.61
C ASP A 591 -10.67 -25.21 -8.72
N GLY A 592 -11.74 -25.52 -9.45
CA GLY A 592 -12.89 -24.65 -9.65
C GLY A 592 -13.89 -25.25 -10.64
N ILE A 593 -15.17 -24.96 -10.43
CA ILE A 593 -16.26 -25.32 -11.34
C ILE A 593 -16.93 -24.03 -11.74
N PHE A 594 -17.00 -23.73 -13.04
CA PHE A 594 -17.45 -22.43 -13.52
C PHE A 594 -18.49 -22.56 -14.63
N ALA A 595 -19.62 -21.87 -14.50
CA ALA A 595 -20.56 -21.70 -15.59
C ALA A 595 -20.16 -20.51 -16.45
N LEU A 596 -19.79 -20.79 -17.70
CA LEU A 596 -19.33 -19.81 -18.67
C LEU A 596 -20.53 -19.23 -19.45
N THR A 597 -21.38 -18.49 -18.75
CA THR A 597 -22.67 -17.99 -19.27
C THR A 597 -22.52 -16.91 -20.32
N HIS A 598 -23.48 -16.84 -21.26
CA HIS A 598 -23.49 -15.82 -22.31
C HIS A 598 -24.89 -15.53 -22.86
N GLN A 599 -25.07 -14.42 -23.58
CA GLN A 599 -26.38 -14.00 -24.10
C GLN A 599 -26.73 -14.55 -25.50
N PHE A 600 -25.79 -15.24 -26.13
CA PHE A 600 -25.86 -15.64 -27.54
C PHE A 600 -26.24 -17.12 -27.74
N GLY A 601 -26.23 -17.62 -28.98
CA GLY A 601 -26.47 -19.03 -29.32
C GLY A 601 -27.73 -19.30 -30.17
N CYS A 602 -28.60 -18.29 -30.32
CA CYS A 602 -29.82 -18.36 -31.14
C CYS A 602 -30.02 -17.03 -31.88
N SER A 603 -30.75 -17.05 -33.00
CA SER A 603 -31.10 -15.86 -33.81
C SER A 603 -29.92 -15.07 -34.40
N GLN A 604 -28.71 -15.64 -34.41
CA GLN A 604 -27.52 -15.04 -35.00
C GLN A 604 -27.32 -15.52 -36.43
N LEU A 605 -26.93 -14.60 -37.31
CA LEU A 605 -26.79 -14.86 -38.73
C LEU A 605 -25.32 -14.91 -39.16
N GLY A 606 -25.04 -15.72 -40.18
CA GLY A 606 -23.75 -15.74 -40.88
C GLY A 606 -22.56 -16.11 -40.00
N GLU A 607 -21.46 -15.40 -40.20
CA GLU A 607 -20.16 -15.68 -39.56
C GLU A 607 -20.18 -15.49 -38.04
N ASP A 608 -21.02 -14.61 -37.51
CA ASP A 608 -21.18 -14.35 -36.07
C ASP A 608 -21.61 -15.62 -35.30
N SER A 609 -22.55 -16.40 -35.87
CA SER A 609 -22.96 -17.68 -35.30
C SER A 609 -21.83 -18.71 -35.30
N THR A 610 -21.03 -18.74 -36.37
CA THR A 610 -19.89 -19.67 -36.49
C THR A 610 -18.76 -19.31 -35.52
N ASN A 611 -18.47 -18.01 -35.37
CA ASN A 611 -17.46 -17.50 -34.46
C ASN A 611 -17.75 -17.88 -33.00
N ILE A 612 -19.02 -17.82 -32.59
CA ILE A 612 -19.42 -18.23 -31.24
C ILE A 612 -19.23 -19.72 -31.04
N ARG A 613 -19.71 -20.57 -31.97
CA ARG A 613 -19.50 -22.02 -31.85
C ARG A 613 -18.02 -22.36 -31.72
N LYS A 614 -17.19 -21.75 -32.57
CA LYS A 614 -15.74 -21.93 -32.55
C LYS A 614 -15.09 -21.47 -31.24
N LEU A 615 -15.51 -20.32 -30.72
CA LEU A 615 -15.01 -19.81 -29.45
C LEU A 615 -15.39 -20.73 -28.29
N LEU A 616 -16.65 -21.19 -28.21
CA LEU A 616 -17.11 -22.13 -27.19
C LEU A 616 -16.34 -23.46 -27.22
N CYS A 617 -16.16 -24.02 -28.43
CA CYS A 617 -15.37 -25.25 -28.61
C CYS A 617 -13.89 -25.04 -28.22
N SER A 618 -13.34 -23.86 -28.49
CA SER A 618 -11.95 -23.53 -28.15
C SER A 618 -11.75 -23.30 -26.65
N LEU A 619 -12.71 -22.67 -25.97
CA LEU A 619 -12.73 -22.58 -24.50
C LEU A 619 -12.76 -23.95 -23.83
N ALA A 620 -13.60 -24.87 -24.34
CA ALA A 620 -13.65 -26.26 -23.86
C ALA A 620 -12.33 -27.03 -24.11
N ARG A 621 -11.50 -26.55 -25.03
CA ARG A 621 -10.18 -27.11 -25.34
C ARG A 621 -9.03 -26.42 -24.61
N ASN A 622 -9.30 -25.41 -23.78
CA ASN A 622 -8.25 -24.78 -22.98
C ASN A 622 -7.58 -25.83 -22.06
N PRO A 623 -6.24 -25.82 -21.89
CA PRO A 623 -5.56 -26.81 -21.05
C PRO A 623 -6.02 -26.84 -19.58
N ASN A 624 -6.54 -25.73 -19.05
CA ASN A 624 -7.11 -25.67 -17.69
C ASN A 624 -8.51 -26.31 -17.60
N ALA A 625 -9.20 -26.54 -18.72
CA ALA A 625 -10.48 -27.23 -18.78
C ALA A 625 -10.26 -28.76 -18.72
N ALA A 626 -10.18 -29.31 -17.51
CA ALA A 626 -9.97 -30.75 -17.33
C ALA A 626 -11.18 -31.57 -17.79
N TYR A 627 -12.39 -31.06 -17.52
CA TYR A 627 -13.65 -31.58 -18.04
C TYR A 627 -14.58 -30.44 -18.46
N THR A 628 -15.46 -30.69 -19.42
CA THR A 628 -16.48 -29.72 -19.83
C THR A 628 -17.85 -30.38 -19.99
N LEU A 629 -18.86 -29.74 -19.41
CA LEU A 629 -20.27 -30.08 -19.58
C LEU A 629 -20.92 -29.05 -20.49
N PHE A 630 -21.42 -29.48 -21.64
CA PHE A 630 -22.25 -28.64 -22.50
C PHE A 630 -23.73 -28.86 -22.21
N VAL A 631 -24.47 -27.76 -22.02
CA VAL A 631 -25.91 -27.78 -21.76
C VAL A 631 -26.62 -27.04 -22.89
N GLY A 632 -27.45 -27.75 -23.66
CA GLY A 632 -28.30 -27.17 -24.68
C GLY A 632 -29.74 -26.97 -24.21
N LEU A 633 -30.52 -26.14 -24.90
CA LEU A 633 -31.97 -26.10 -24.68
C LEU A 633 -32.65 -27.21 -25.50
N GLY A 634 -32.29 -27.30 -26.78
CA GLY A 634 -32.83 -28.27 -27.74
C GLY A 634 -33.40 -27.62 -29.02
N CYS A 635 -33.57 -26.29 -29.05
CA CYS A 635 -34.17 -25.56 -30.17
C CYS A 635 -33.34 -24.39 -30.71
N GLU A 636 -32.13 -24.20 -30.22
CA GLU A 636 -31.22 -23.13 -30.64
C GLU A 636 -30.62 -23.35 -32.04
N ASN A 637 -30.22 -22.28 -32.73
CA ASN A 637 -29.52 -22.38 -34.01
C ASN A 637 -28.12 -23.00 -33.85
N ASN A 638 -27.41 -22.65 -32.78
CA ASN A 638 -26.11 -23.23 -32.47
C ASN A 638 -26.29 -24.56 -31.72
N THR A 639 -26.82 -25.55 -32.44
CA THR A 639 -27.25 -26.83 -31.85
C THR A 639 -26.12 -27.57 -31.14
N LEU A 640 -26.47 -28.28 -30.08
CA LEU A 640 -25.56 -29.18 -29.36
C LEU A 640 -24.87 -30.20 -30.30
N GLN A 641 -25.58 -30.70 -31.33
CA GLN A 641 -24.99 -31.58 -32.35
C GLN A 641 -23.87 -30.89 -33.16
N GLY A 642 -24.02 -29.59 -33.46
CA GLY A 642 -22.98 -28.81 -34.13
C GLY A 642 -21.70 -28.74 -33.30
N ILE A 643 -21.84 -28.52 -31.99
CA ILE A 643 -20.71 -28.51 -31.04
C ILE A 643 -20.07 -29.90 -30.95
N ILE A 644 -20.86 -30.97 -30.84
CA ILE A 644 -20.37 -32.36 -30.81
C ILE A 644 -19.53 -32.65 -32.06
N ASN A 645 -20.01 -32.28 -33.25
CA ASN A 645 -19.29 -32.50 -34.50
C ASN A 645 -17.96 -31.72 -34.55
N GLU A 646 -17.93 -30.49 -34.02
CA GLU A 646 -16.73 -29.65 -33.99
C GLU A 646 -15.68 -30.16 -32.98
N LEU A 647 -16.12 -30.79 -31.89
CA LEU A 647 -15.26 -31.35 -30.85
C LEU A 647 -14.86 -32.81 -31.07
N GLU A 648 -15.51 -33.53 -31.98
CA GLU A 648 -15.27 -34.96 -32.24
C GLU A 648 -13.78 -35.31 -32.46
N PRO A 649 -13.00 -34.56 -33.26
CA PRO A 649 -11.57 -34.85 -33.46
C PRO A 649 -10.71 -34.70 -32.20
N TYR A 650 -11.22 -34.01 -31.18
CA TYR A 650 -10.50 -33.68 -29.95
C TYR A 650 -11.05 -34.42 -28.72
N ASN A 651 -12.13 -35.18 -28.86
CA ASN A 651 -12.79 -35.84 -27.73
C ASN A 651 -12.05 -37.13 -27.33
N LYS A 652 -11.42 -37.08 -26.16
CA LYS A 652 -10.74 -38.21 -25.48
C LYS A 652 -11.48 -38.63 -24.20
N GLY A 653 -12.77 -38.29 -24.07
CA GLY A 653 -13.62 -38.60 -22.92
C GLY A 653 -13.73 -37.49 -21.88
N GLN A 654 -13.33 -36.26 -22.23
CA GLN A 654 -13.39 -35.08 -21.35
C GLN A 654 -14.67 -34.24 -21.48
N PHE A 655 -15.55 -34.56 -22.43
CA PHE A 655 -16.77 -33.82 -22.70
C PHE A 655 -18.03 -34.62 -22.34
N ALA A 656 -19.02 -33.96 -21.75
CA ALA A 656 -20.38 -34.46 -21.60
C ALA A 656 -21.38 -33.44 -22.14
N PHE A 657 -22.55 -33.92 -22.54
CA PHE A 657 -23.54 -33.14 -23.29
C PHE A 657 -24.94 -33.58 -22.89
N PHE A 658 -25.86 -32.64 -22.69
CA PHE A 658 -27.30 -32.92 -22.69
C PHE A 658 -28.10 -31.69 -23.13
N ASN A 659 -29.29 -31.90 -23.69
CA ASN A 659 -30.27 -30.82 -23.84
C ASN A 659 -31.26 -30.87 -22.67
N ALA A 660 -31.65 -29.70 -22.17
CA ALA A 660 -32.66 -29.55 -21.14
C ALA A 660 -33.98 -30.24 -21.53
N GLN A 661 -34.43 -30.06 -22.79
CA GLN A 661 -35.68 -30.66 -23.27
C GLN A 661 -35.65 -32.20 -23.44
N ASP A 662 -34.47 -32.82 -23.39
CA ASP A 662 -34.30 -34.27 -23.58
C ASP A 662 -34.23 -35.04 -22.24
N VAL A 663 -34.23 -34.34 -21.10
CA VAL A 663 -34.13 -34.93 -19.75
C VAL A 663 -35.30 -34.51 -18.86
N LEU A 664 -35.62 -35.32 -17.84
CA LEU A 664 -36.74 -35.05 -16.94
C LEU A 664 -36.42 -33.98 -15.89
N ASP A 665 -35.20 -33.99 -15.37
CA ASP A 665 -34.69 -33.02 -14.40
C ASP A 665 -33.24 -32.67 -14.79
N GLU A 666 -33.03 -31.43 -15.21
CA GLU A 666 -31.76 -30.93 -15.71
C GLU A 666 -30.72 -30.80 -14.60
N ILE A 667 -31.15 -30.49 -13.38
CA ILE A 667 -30.28 -30.28 -12.23
C ILE A 667 -29.74 -31.61 -11.73
N ASP A 668 -30.59 -32.61 -11.55
CA ASP A 668 -30.17 -33.94 -11.14
C ASP A 668 -29.26 -34.58 -12.19
N HIS A 669 -29.64 -34.51 -13.48
CA HIS A 669 -28.85 -35.09 -14.56
C HIS A 669 -27.47 -34.41 -14.69
N GLY A 670 -27.43 -33.08 -14.70
CA GLY A 670 -26.18 -32.33 -14.75
C GLY A 670 -25.28 -32.57 -13.53
N THR A 671 -25.87 -32.71 -12.34
CA THR A 671 -25.15 -32.99 -11.10
C THR A 671 -24.48 -34.37 -11.13
N GLU A 672 -25.15 -35.40 -11.65
CA GLU A 672 -24.54 -36.73 -11.80
C GLU A 672 -23.36 -36.72 -12.80
N LEU A 673 -23.46 -35.95 -13.88
CA LEU A 673 -22.34 -35.75 -14.81
C LEU A 673 -21.15 -35.07 -14.12
N ILE A 674 -21.39 -34.01 -13.34
CA ILE A 674 -20.35 -33.31 -12.56
C ILE A 674 -19.71 -34.24 -11.53
N LYS A 675 -20.49 -35.04 -10.80
CA LYS A 675 -19.96 -36.07 -9.87
C LYS A 675 -19.04 -37.05 -10.59
N SER A 676 -19.43 -37.49 -11.79
CA SER A 676 -18.60 -38.40 -12.59
C SER A 676 -17.24 -37.78 -12.99
N PHE A 677 -17.20 -36.47 -13.23
CA PHE A 677 -15.95 -35.74 -13.49
C PHE A 677 -15.11 -35.61 -12.23
N LEU A 678 -15.71 -35.26 -11.10
CA LEU A 678 -15.03 -35.12 -9.81
C LEU A 678 -14.32 -36.41 -9.39
N ILE A 679 -14.98 -37.56 -9.54
CA ILE A 679 -14.37 -38.89 -9.26
C ILE A 679 -13.11 -39.12 -10.12
N LYS A 680 -13.12 -38.68 -11.38
CA LYS A 680 -11.95 -38.83 -12.26
C LYS A 680 -10.82 -37.88 -11.87
N LEU A 681 -11.15 -36.66 -11.41
CA LEU A 681 -10.19 -35.65 -10.99
C LEU A 681 -9.49 -35.97 -9.65
N GLU A 682 -10.10 -36.79 -8.80
CA GLU A 682 -9.53 -37.22 -7.52
C GLU A 682 -8.16 -37.88 -7.66
N LYS A 683 -7.92 -38.60 -8.76
CA LYS A 683 -6.66 -39.29 -9.04
C LYS A 683 -5.70 -38.47 -9.92
N MET A 684 -6.06 -37.24 -10.25
CA MET A 684 -5.27 -36.39 -11.14
C MET A 684 -4.28 -35.55 -10.31
N GLU A 685 -3.00 -35.89 -10.45
CA GLU A 685 -1.88 -35.23 -9.77
C GLU A 685 -1.07 -34.37 -10.76
N ARG A 686 -0.40 -33.34 -10.22
CA ARG A 686 0.54 -32.54 -11.01
C ARG A 686 1.75 -33.39 -11.41
N ARG A 687 2.26 -33.15 -12.62
CA ARG A 687 3.47 -33.76 -13.17
C ARG A 687 4.31 -32.69 -13.84
N GLU A 688 5.58 -32.98 -14.03
CA GLU A 688 6.50 -32.09 -14.72
C GLU A 688 6.20 -32.07 -16.23
N PHE A 689 6.07 -30.87 -16.80
CA PHE A 689 5.89 -30.62 -18.22
C PHE A 689 6.91 -29.58 -18.70
N PRO A 690 7.41 -29.69 -19.95
CA PRO A 690 8.30 -28.68 -20.50
C PRO A 690 7.56 -27.35 -20.66
N PHE A 691 8.28 -26.24 -20.59
CA PHE A 691 7.73 -24.90 -20.81
C PHE A 691 7.08 -24.72 -22.19
N SER A 692 7.42 -25.53 -23.19
CA SER A 692 6.73 -25.55 -24.49
C SER A 692 5.23 -25.86 -24.40
N ALA A 693 4.78 -26.51 -23.33
CA ALA A 693 3.36 -26.69 -23.06
C ALA A 693 2.68 -25.44 -22.47
N LEU A 694 3.43 -24.42 -22.04
CA LEU A 694 2.91 -23.19 -21.42
C LEU A 694 2.66 -22.08 -22.44
N THR A 695 1.52 -21.42 -22.27
CA THR A 695 1.08 -20.28 -23.08
C THR A 695 0.50 -19.21 -22.17
N VAL A 696 1.03 -18.01 -22.26
CA VAL A 696 0.51 -16.85 -21.52
C VAL A 696 -0.15 -15.84 -22.46
N GLY A 697 -1.25 -15.25 -22.02
CA GLY A 697 -1.92 -14.16 -22.71
C GLY A 697 -1.48 -12.81 -22.18
N LEU A 698 -1.35 -11.80 -23.03
CA LEU A 698 -0.90 -10.46 -22.67
C LEU A 698 -2.03 -9.46 -22.90
N LYS A 699 -2.45 -8.75 -21.85
CA LYS A 699 -3.57 -7.81 -21.89
C LYS A 699 -3.26 -6.57 -21.04
N CYS A 700 -3.68 -5.38 -21.48
CA CYS A 700 -3.77 -4.21 -20.59
C CYS A 700 -5.22 -3.85 -20.27
N GLY A 701 -5.51 -3.38 -19.07
CA GLY A 701 -6.82 -2.84 -18.70
C GLY A 701 -6.85 -1.32 -18.78
N GLY A 702 -7.35 -0.68 -17.71
CA GLY A 702 -7.33 0.77 -17.55
C GLY A 702 -5.89 1.31 -17.49
N SER A 703 -5.31 1.62 -18.64
CA SER A 703 -3.94 2.14 -18.79
C SER A 703 -3.81 3.59 -18.33
N ASP A 704 -2.62 3.95 -17.87
CA ASP A 704 -2.18 5.30 -17.50
C ASP A 704 -0.81 5.62 -18.14
N GLY A 705 -0.33 6.84 -17.97
CA GLY A 705 0.95 7.31 -18.51
C GLY A 705 2.16 6.55 -17.97
N LEU A 706 2.00 5.86 -16.83
CA LEU A 706 3.02 5.00 -16.23
C LEU A 706 3.04 3.60 -16.86
N SER A 707 1.92 3.12 -17.41
CA SER A 707 1.77 1.76 -17.93
C SER A 707 2.83 1.38 -18.98
N GLY A 708 3.15 2.32 -19.88
CA GLY A 708 4.16 2.11 -20.92
C GLY A 708 5.62 2.27 -20.46
N ILE A 709 5.87 2.62 -19.19
CA ILE A 709 7.22 2.80 -18.65
C ILE A 709 7.52 1.87 -17.47
N THR A 710 6.49 1.25 -16.86
CA THR A 710 6.63 0.26 -15.78
C THR A 710 6.07 -1.10 -16.19
N ALA A 711 4.75 -1.29 -16.09
CA ALA A 711 4.11 -2.60 -16.19
C ALA A 711 4.25 -3.26 -17.57
N ASN A 712 4.10 -2.51 -18.67
CA ASN A 712 4.18 -3.10 -20.01
C ASN A 712 5.61 -3.54 -20.38
N PRO A 713 6.67 -2.73 -20.14
CA PRO A 713 8.06 -3.20 -20.28
C PRO A 713 8.39 -4.41 -19.39
N CYS A 714 7.97 -4.39 -18.12
CA CYS A 714 8.14 -5.49 -17.19
C CYS A 714 7.51 -6.79 -17.73
N VAL A 715 6.26 -6.72 -18.22
CA VAL A 715 5.60 -7.86 -18.89
C VAL A 715 6.30 -8.27 -20.19
N GLY A 716 6.89 -7.33 -20.92
CA GLY A 716 7.72 -7.61 -22.10
C GLY A 716 8.91 -8.51 -21.79
N GLU A 717 9.65 -8.18 -20.73
CA GLU A 717 10.77 -9.00 -20.23
C GLU A 717 10.30 -10.39 -19.79
N ILE A 718 9.15 -10.48 -19.10
CA ILE A 718 8.54 -11.76 -18.75
C ILE A 718 8.16 -12.58 -19.99
N SER A 719 7.58 -11.95 -21.00
CA SER A 719 7.23 -12.59 -22.28
C SER A 719 8.49 -13.19 -22.91
N ASP A 720 9.59 -12.42 -22.93
CA ASP A 720 10.87 -12.88 -23.45
C ASP A 720 11.38 -14.07 -22.64
N ARG A 721 11.42 -13.99 -21.31
CA ARG A 721 11.86 -15.11 -20.44
C ARG A 721 11.01 -16.37 -20.66
N ILE A 722 9.70 -16.25 -20.82
CA ILE A 722 8.84 -17.41 -21.08
C ILE A 722 9.19 -18.04 -22.43
N ILE A 723 9.36 -17.24 -23.48
CA ILE A 723 9.70 -17.72 -24.83
C ILE A 723 11.13 -18.29 -24.87
N GLU A 724 12.09 -17.65 -24.21
CA GLU A 724 13.44 -18.16 -24.02
C GLU A 724 13.43 -19.54 -23.38
N ASN A 725 12.54 -19.79 -22.41
CA ASN A 725 12.42 -21.11 -21.79
C ASN A 725 11.62 -22.13 -22.63
N GLY A 726 11.25 -21.76 -23.86
CA GLY A 726 10.53 -22.61 -24.79
C GLY A 726 9.02 -22.45 -24.76
N GLY A 727 8.46 -21.57 -23.90
CA GLY A 727 7.03 -21.27 -23.82
C GLY A 727 6.53 -20.30 -24.89
N SER A 728 5.26 -19.91 -24.81
CA SER A 728 4.60 -19.02 -25.78
C SER A 728 3.92 -17.85 -25.10
N ALA A 729 3.84 -16.73 -25.82
CA ALA A 729 3.05 -15.57 -25.42
C ALA A 729 2.11 -15.15 -26.56
N ILE A 730 0.92 -14.66 -26.22
CA ILE A 730 -0.06 -14.15 -27.18
C ILE A 730 -0.40 -12.70 -26.84
N LEU A 731 -0.03 -11.78 -27.73
CA LEU A 731 -0.43 -10.38 -27.68
C LEU A 731 -1.78 -10.20 -28.38
N THR A 732 -2.66 -9.36 -27.84
CA THR A 732 -3.98 -9.08 -28.44
C THR A 732 -4.22 -7.56 -28.53
N GLU A 733 -5.47 -7.11 -28.53
CA GLU A 733 -5.86 -5.69 -28.52
C GLU A 733 -5.56 -4.98 -29.84
N ILE A 734 -6.07 -5.48 -30.97
CA ILE A 734 -5.74 -4.97 -32.32
C ILE A 734 -5.93 -3.43 -32.46
N PRO A 735 -7.01 -2.81 -31.94
CA PRO A 735 -7.15 -1.35 -31.98
C PRO A 735 -6.02 -0.59 -31.26
N GLU A 736 -5.34 -1.21 -30.31
CA GLU A 736 -4.18 -0.66 -29.59
C GLU A 736 -2.84 -0.93 -30.29
N MET A 737 -2.89 -1.28 -31.58
CA MET A 737 -1.73 -1.29 -32.47
C MET A 737 -1.80 -0.13 -33.49
N PHE A 738 -2.88 0.63 -33.52
CA PHE A 738 -3.05 1.76 -34.44
C PHE A 738 -2.04 2.86 -34.11
N GLY A 739 -1.22 3.22 -35.09
CA GLY A 739 -0.12 4.18 -34.92
C GLY A 739 1.21 3.55 -34.51
N ALA A 740 1.24 2.24 -34.23
CA ALA A 740 2.44 1.48 -33.93
C ALA A 740 2.74 0.43 -35.01
N GLU A 741 2.08 0.48 -36.17
CA GLU A 741 2.14 -0.54 -37.23
C GLU A 741 3.56 -0.79 -37.69
N GLN A 742 4.34 0.27 -37.91
CA GLN A 742 5.73 0.18 -38.35
C GLN A 742 6.60 -0.62 -37.36
N ARG A 743 6.37 -0.47 -36.05
CA ARG A 743 7.10 -1.22 -35.01
C ARG A 743 6.69 -2.69 -35.02
N VAL A 744 5.40 -2.99 -35.08
CA VAL A 744 4.94 -4.39 -35.01
C VAL A 744 5.27 -5.18 -36.27
N VAL A 745 5.24 -4.57 -37.46
CA VAL A 745 5.64 -5.28 -38.69
C VAL A 745 7.14 -5.59 -38.72
N ASN A 746 7.98 -4.69 -38.20
CA ASN A 746 9.42 -4.91 -38.14
C ASN A 746 9.79 -6.10 -37.24
N LYS A 747 8.96 -6.36 -36.21
CA LYS A 747 9.07 -7.54 -35.35
C LYS A 747 8.60 -8.85 -36.00
N CYS A 748 7.90 -8.84 -37.14
CA CYS A 748 7.43 -10.07 -37.76
C CYS A 748 8.59 -10.91 -38.30
N ILE A 749 8.57 -12.21 -38.05
CA ILE A 749 9.65 -13.14 -38.45
C ILE A 749 9.87 -13.20 -39.97
N SER A 750 8.83 -12.86 -40.73
CA SER A 750 8.77 -12.90 -42.19
C SER A 750 7.80 -11.85 -42.73
N LYS A 751 7.93 -11.54 -44.03
CA LYS A 751 7.04 -10.62 -44.73
C LYS A 751 5.60 -11.15 -44.76
N GLU A 752 5.42 -12.46 -44.88
CA GLU A 752 4.09 -13.08 -44.93
C GLU A 752 3.31 -12.87 -43.62
N VAL A 753 4.00 -12.95 -42.48
CA VAL A 753 3.40 -12.66 -41.16
C VAL A 753 3.12 -11.16 -41.02
N ALA A 754 4.00 -10.30 -41.50
CA ALA A 754 3.78 -8.85 -41.53
C ALA A 754 2.55 -8.47 -42.38
N ASP A 755 2.42 -9.03 -43.58
CA ASP A 755 1.31 -8.75 -44.49
C ASP A 755 -0.03 -9.23 -43.88
N ARG A 756 -0.05 -10.39 -43.19
CA ARG A 756 -1.23 -10.85 -42.42
C ARG A 756 -1.60 -9.92 -41.27
N LEU A 757 -0.61 -9.44 -40.51
CA LEU A 757 -0.85 -8.53 -39.39
C LEU A 757 -1.39 -7.18 -39.89
N LEU A 758 -0.82 -6.64 -40.97
CA LEU A 758 -1.32 -5.40 -41.59
C LEU A 758 -2.75 -5.55 -42.10
N ALA A 759 -3.07 -6.67 -42.76
CA ALA A 759 -4.42 -6.94 -43.23
C ALA A 759 -5.42 -6.96 -42.06
N LEU A 760 -5.05 -7.57 -40.93
CA LEU A 760 -5.87 -7.61 -39.73
C LEU A 760 -6.08 -6.21 -39.11
N ILE A 761 -5.02 -5.41 -39.01
CA ILE A 761 -5.12 -4.02 -38.50
C ILE A 761 -6.04 -3.20 -39.41
N GLU A 762 -5.90 -3.34 -40.73
CA GLU A 762 -6.71 -2.60 -41.70
C GLU A 762 -8.18 -3.06 -41.70
N GLU A 763 -8.46 -4.34 -41.47
CA GLU A 763 -9.82 -4.86 -41.26
C GLU A 763 -10.50 -4.15 -40.08
N TYR A 764 -9.82 -4.05 -38.93
CA TYR A 764 -10.35 -3.31 -37.78
C TYR A 764 -10.55 -1.83 -38.10
N LYS A 765 -9.60 -1.15 -38.76
CA LYS A 765 -9.78 0.26 -39.17
C LYS A 765 -10.99 0.44 -40.08
N ASN A 766 -11.20 -0.46 -41.03
CA ASN A 766 -12.34 -0.42 -41.94
C ASN A 766 -13.66 -0.63 -41.20
N ASN A 767 -13.72 -1.48 -40.18
CA ASN A 767 -14.90 -1.65 -39.35
C ASN A 767 -15.27 -0.35 -38.62
N TYR A 768 -14.30 0.38 -38.07
CA TYR A 768 -14.54 1.69 -37.45
C TYR A 768 -15.10 2.69 -38.47
N ARG A 769 -14.48 2.79 -39.65
CA ARG A 769 -14.93 3.68 -40.74
C ARG A 769 -16.33 3.33 -41.24
N ALA A 770 -16.65 2.04 -41.39
CA ALA A 770 -17.97 1.58 -41.82
C ALA A 770 -19.08 1.93 -40.81
N CYS A 771 -18.73 2.00 -39.51
CA CYS A 771 -19.62 2.47 -38.46
C CYS A 771 -19.67 4.01 -38.32
N GLY A 772 -18.94 4.77 -39.15
CA GLY A 772 -18.86 6.23 -39.06
C GLY A 772 -18.07 6.73 -37.85
N MET A 773 -17.23 5.88 -37.24
CA MET A 773 -16.43 6.21 -36.06
C MET A 773 -14.97 6.50 -36.44
N PRO A 774 -14.30 7.48 -35.78
CA PRO A 774 -12.89 7.74 -36.01
C PRO A 774 -12.01 6.62 -35.43
N ILE A 775 -10.86 6.36 -36.06
CA ILE A 775 -9.94 5.29 -35.62
C ILE A 775 -9.11 5.68 -34.39
N TYR A 776 -9.10 6.96 -33.99
CA TYR A 776 -8.31 7.52 -32.90
C TYR A 776 -9.09 7.77 -31.60
N GLU A 777 -10.38 7.39 -31.51
CA GLU A 777 -11.25 7.70 -30.37
C GLU A 777 -10.91 6.98 -29.04
N ASN A 778 -9.84 6.18 -29.04
CA ASN A 778 -9.22 5.55 -27.88
C ASN A 778 -7.81 6.15 -27.75
N PRO A 779 -7.50 7.06 -26.81
CA PRO A 779 -7.65 6.82 -25.38
C PRO A 779 -8.99 7.30 -24.79
N SER A 780 -9.53 6.51 -23.85
CA SER A 780 -10.73 6.87 -23.07
C SER A 780 -10.49 8.09 -22.17
N PRO A 781 -11.54 8.75 -21.64
CA PRO A 781 -11.37 9.87 -20.71
C PRO A 781 -10.47 9.56 -19.52
N GLY A 782 -10.57 8.35 -18.93
CA GLY A 782 -9.69 7.93 -17.83
C GLY A 782 -8.24 7.69 -18.25
N ASN A 783 -7.98 7.28 -19.49
CA ASN A 783 -6.60 7.16 -19.99
C ASN A 783 -5.97 8.55 -20.19
N LYS A 784 -6.75 9.51 -20.69
CA LYS A 784 -6.35 10.91 -20.86
C LYS A 784 -6.06 11.56 -19.52
N GLU A 785 -6.94 11.38 -18.54
CA GLU A 785 -6.70 11.82 -17.16
C GLU A 785 -5.44 11.20 -16.55
N GLY A 786 -5.12 9.95 -16.93
CA GLY A 786 -3.91 9.26 -16.50
C GLY A 786 -2.64 9.64 -17.27
N GLY A 787 -2.69 10.58 -18.22
CA GLY A 787 -1.52 11.09 -18.95
C GLY A 787 -1.28 10.54 -20.36
N ILE A 788 -2.15 9.66 -20.86
CA ILE A 788 -2.09 9.15 -22.25
C ILE A 788 -2.92 10.06 -23.16
N THR A 789 -2.26 10.76 -24.07
CA THR A 789 -2.90 11.82 -24.85
C THR A 789 -3.46 11.34 -26.20
N THR A 790 -2.74 10.47 -26.90
CA THR A 790 -3.10 9.98 -28.25
C THR A 790 -3.12 8.45 -28.30
N LEU A 791 -3.75 7.90 -29.35
CA LEU A 791 -3.76 6.45 -29.56
C LEU A 791 -2.37 5.94 -29.93
N GLU A 792 -1.60 6.71 -30.72
CA GLU A 792 -0.23 6.38 -31.08
C GLU A 792 0.65 6.19 -29.83
N GLU A 793 0.54 7.10 -28.85
CA GLU A 793 1.21 6.98 -27.56
C GLU A 793 0.79 5.71 -26.81
N LYS A 794 -0.52 5.43 -26.78
CA LYS A 794 -1.07 4.24 -26.12
C LYS A 794 -0.54 2.98 -26.78
N SER A 795 -0.61 2.91 -28.10
CA SER A 795 -0.22 1.77 -28.92
C SER A 795 1.26 1.45 -28.77
N LEU A 796 2.13 2.47 -28.83
CA LEU A 796 3.57 2.30 -28.63
C LEU A 796 3.89 1.73 -27.24
N GLY A 797 3.18 2.15 -26.19
CA GLY A 797 3.33 1.56 -24.85
C GLY A 797 2.71 0.16 -24.74
N CYS A 798 1.61 -0.11 -25.45
CA CYS A 798 0.87 -1.38 -25.41
C CYS A 798 1.67 -2.54 -26.01
N ILE A 799 2.37 -2.29 -27.13
CA ILE A 799 3.14 -3.33 -27.84
C ILE A 799 4.39 -3.80 -27.10
N LEU A 800 4.86 -3.05 -26.09
CA LEU A 800 6.02 -3.42 -25.27
C LEU A 800 5.78 -4.71 -24.48
N LYS A 801 4.52 -5.06 -24.19
CA LYS A 801 4.16 -6.33 -23.54
C LYS A 801 4.64 -7.55 -24.32
N GLY A 802 4.77 -7.43 -25.65
CA GLY A 802 5.25 -8.51 -26.51
C GLY A 802 6.78 -8.68 -26.48
N GLY A 803 7.51 -7.99 -25.61
CA GLY A 803 8.95 -8.16 -25.43
C GLY A 803 9.77 -7.85 -26.68
N SER A 804 10.86 -8.58 -26.88
CA SER A 804 11.79 -8.45 -28.01
C SER A 804 11.69 -9.60 -29.03
N PHE A 805 11.14 -10.76 -28.64
CA PHE A 805 10.98 -11.90 -29.58
C PHE A 805 10.13 -11.56 -30.82
N PRO A 806 10.45 -12.14 -31.99
CA PRO A 806 9.73 -11.86 -33.22
C PRO A 806 8.32 -12.45 -33.20
N ILE A 807 7.39 -11.78 -33.87
CA ILE A 807 6.02 -12.27 -34.07
C ILE A 807 6.07 -13.41 -35.11
N VAL A 808 5.64 -14.60 -34.71
CA VAL A 808 5.70 -15.83 -35.52
C VAL A 808 4.36 -16.19 -36.19
N ASP A 809 3.23 -15.66 -35.68
CA ASP A 809 1.91 -15.93 -36.23
C ASP A 809 0.87 -14.84 -35.91
N VAL A 810 -0.23 -14.85 -36.66
CA VAL A 810 -1.40 -13.96 -36.52
C VAL A 810 -2.68 -14.79 -36.45
N LEU A 811 -3.21 -15.00 -35.25
CA LEU A 811 -4.37 -15.84 -34.96
C LEU A 811 -5.69 -15.07 -35.20
N LYS A 812 -6.69 -15.73 -35.79
CA LYS A 812 -8.07 -15.20 -35.89
C LYS A 812 -8.84 -15.43 -34.59
N TYR A 813 -9.99 -14.79 -34.46
CA TYR A 813 -10.88 -14.98 -33.31
C TYR A 813 -11.33 -16.45 -33.22
N GLY A 814 -11.09 -17.09 -32.06
CA GLY A 814 -11.36 -18.51 -31.83
C GLY A 814 -10.33 -19.48 -32.41
N ASP A 815 -9.21 -19.02 -32.98
CA ASP A 815 -8.07 -19.90 -33.29
C ASP A 815 -7.33 -20.29 -32.00
N ILE A 816 -6.71 -21.47 -31.99
CA ILE A 816 -5.81 -21.95 -30.93
C ILE A 816 -4.37 -21.82 -31.43
N ARG A 817 -3.44 -21.46 -30.53
CA ARG A 817 -2.02 -21.35 -30.86
C ARG A 817 -1.42 -22.69 -31.28
N GLU A 818 -0.82 -22.71 -32.47
CA GLU A 818 -0.08 -23.87 -33.03
C GLU A 818 1.44 -23.67 -33.04
N LYS A 819 1.91 -22.44 -33.29
CA LYS A 819 3.36 -22.13 -33.37
C LYS A 819 3.92 -21.66 -32.03
N GLN A 820 5.12 -22.13 -31.69
CA GLN A 820 5.87 -21.71 -30.51
C GLN A 820 6.46 -20.30 -30.71
N GLY A 821 6.45 -19.47 -29.66
CA GLY A 821 6.91 -18.08 -29.69
C GLY A 821 5.80 -17.05 -29.46
N LEU A 822 6.02 -15.81 -29.92
CA LEU A 822 5.08 -14.70 -29.80
C LEU A 822 4.08 -14.69 -30.97
N SER A 823 2.78 -14.75 -30.67
CA SER A 823 1.71 -14.59 -31.68
C SER A 823 0.86 -13.36 -31.40
N VAL A 824 0.21 -12.82 -32.43
CA VAL A 824 -0.82 -11.78 -32.29
C VAL A 824 -2.20 -12.39 -32.49
N LEU A 825 -3.17 -12.07 -31.63
CA LEU A 825 -4.55 -12.57 -31.71
C LEU A 825 -5.53 -11.46 -32.08
N SER A 826 -6.39 -11.74 -33.06
CA SER A 826 -7.51 -10.90 -33.47
C SER A 826 -8.59 -10.83 -32.39
N ALA A 827 -8.57 -9.79 -31.56
CA ALA A 827 -9.67 -9.40 -30.68
C ALA A 827 -9.64 -7.87 -30.42
N PRO A 828 -10.80 -7.25 -30.09
CA PRO A 828 -10.83 -5.83 -29.71
C PRO A 828 -10.13 -5.60 -28.37
N GLY A 829 -9.84 -4.35 -28.03
CA GLY A 829 -9.19 -3.97 -26.76
C GLY A 829 -10.08 -4.09 -25.51
N ASN A 830 -11.34 -4.50 -25.61
CA ASN A 830 -12.22 -4.65 -24.43
C ASN A 830 -11.71 -5.76 -23.50
N ASP A 831 -11.71 -5.48 -22.19
CA ASP A 831 -11.10 -6.36 -21.18
C ASP A 831 -11.65 -7.79 -21.18
N LEU A 832 -12.98 -7.93 -21.10
CA LEU A 832 -13.65 -9.22 -21.05
C LEU A 832 -13.50 -9.99 -22.36
N ILE A 833 -13.74 -9.31 -23.50
CA ILE A 833 -13.72 -9.94 -24.82
C ILE A 833 -12.31 -10.43 -25.17
N ALA A 834 -11.29 -9.59 -24.99
CA ALA A 834 -9.91 -9.94 -25.31
C ALA A 834 -9.40 -11.07 -24.40
N SER A 835 -9.70 -11.02 -23.10
CA SER A 835 -9.27 -12.04 -22.15
C SER A 835 -9.96 -13.39 -22.44
N THR A 836 -11.24 -13.36 -22.82
CA THR A 836 -11.95 -14.57 -23.28
C THR A 836 -11.31 -15.14 -24.55
N ALA A 837 -10.95 -14.29 -25.51
CA ALA A 837 -10.28 -14.71 -26.74
C ALA A 837 -8.89 -15.34 -26.45
N LEU A 838 -8.12 -14.75 -25.52
CA LEU A 838 -6.83 -15.30 -25.08
C LEU A 838 -6.99 -16.67 -24.42
N ALA A 839 -7.98 -16.82 -23.54
CA ALA A 839 -8.33 -18.11 -22.94
C ALA A 839 -8.72 -19.14 -24.01
N ALA A 840 -9.57 -18.75 -24.97
CA ALA A 840 -9.97 -19.61 -26.08
C ALA A 840 -8.77 -19.99 -26.98
N ALA A 841 -7.78 -19.11 -27.12
CA ALA A 841 -6.55 -19.39 -27.87
C ALA A 841 -5.59 -20.37 -27.20
N GLY A 842 -5.94 -20.85 -26.00
CA GLY A 842 -5.19 -21.85 -25.23
C GLY A 842 -4.28 -21.27 -24.16
N CYS A 843 -4.38 -19.98 -23.81
CA CYS A 843 -3.60 -19.41 -22.72
C CYS A 843 -4.03 -20.02 -21.38
N GLN A 844 -3.07 -20.53 -20.61
CA GLN A 844 -3.33 -21.04 -19.26
C GLN A 844 -3.33 -19.92 -18.20
N LEU A 845 -2.65 -18.81 -18.46
CA LEU A 845 -2.51 -17.65 -17.58
C LEU A 845 -2.61 -16.37 -18.42
N ILE A 846 -3.28 -15.35 -17.91
CA ILE A 846 -3.30 -14.01 -18.53
C ILE A 846 -2.52 -13.04 -17.63
N LEU A 847 -1.50 -12.40 -18.19
CA LEU A 847 -0.80 -11.27 -17.58
C LEU A 847 -1.53 -9.99 -17.94
N PHE A 848 -2.10 -9.34 -16.94
CA PHE A 848 -3.03 -8.23 -17.12
C PHE A 848 -2.46 -6.97 -16.45
N THR A 849 -1.92 -6.05 -17.25
CA THR A 849 -1.39 -4.77 -16.74
C THR A 849 -2.49 -3.75 -16.51
N THR A 850 -2.40 -2.90 -15.49
CA THR A 850 -3.42 -1.87 -15.22
C THR A 850 -2.88 -0.71 -14.38
N GLY A 851 -3.29 0.52 -14.70
CA GLY A 851 -3.00 1.71 -13.89
C GLY A 851 -4.19 2.21 -13.08
N ARG A 852 -5.40 1.71 -13.36
CA ARG A 852 -6.64 2.14 -12.71
C ARG A 852 -7.40 1.03 -11.96
N GLY A 853 -6.99 -0.22 -12.14
CA GLY A 853 -7.57 -1.39 -11.47
C GLY A 853 -8.87 -1.88 -12.11
N THR A 854 -9.11 -3.19 -12.04
CA THR A 854 -10.39 -3.81 -12.41
C THR A 854 -10.56 -5.10 -11.60
N PRO A 855 -11.76 -5.38 -11.04
CA PRO A 855 -12.02 -6.62 -10.29
C PRO A 855 -12.20 -7.84 -11.22
N PHE A 856 -12.33 -7.64 -12.53
CA PHE A 856 -12.64 -8.68 -13.50
C PHE A 856 -11.52 -9.74 -13.63
N SER A 857 -11.93 -11.00 -13.83
CA SER A 857 -11.07 -12.10 -14.29
C SER A 857 -11.78 -12.96 -15.33
N SER A 858 -10.99 -13.49 -16.27
CA SER A 858 -11.50 -14.43 -17.26
C SER A 858 -11.66 -15.84 -16.67
N CYS A 859 -12.11 -16.80 -17.48
CA CYS A 859 -12.24 -18.21 -17.11
C CYS A 859 -10.90 -18.93 -16.81
N VAL A 860 -9.77 -18.25 -16.99
CA VAL A 860 -8.42 -18.70 -16.61
C VAL A 860 -7.79 -17.71 -15.62
N PRO A 861 -6.82 -18.14 -14.79
CA PRO A 861 -6.12 -17.24 -13.89
C PRO A 861 -5.65 -15.96 -14.60
N THR A 862 -6.01 -14.81 -14.03
CA THR A 862 -5.70 -13.50 -14.59
C THR A 862 -4.87 -12.72 -13.57
N LEU A 863 -3.56 -12.70 -13.75
CA LEU A 863 -2.60 -12.07 -12.82
C LEU A 863 -2.54 -10.55 -13.09
N LYS A 864 -2.97 -9.76 -12.11
CA LYS A 864 -3.08 -8.31 -12.20
C LYS A 864 -1.77 -7.63 -11.78
N ILE A 865 -1.23 -6.82 -12.69
CA ILE A 865 0.06 -6.14 -12.56
C ILE A 865 -0.18 -4.64 -12.60
N SER A 866 0.05 -3.95 -11.48
CA SER A 866 -0.13 -2.51 -11.39
C SER A 866 1.03 -1.74 -12.01
N SER A 867 0.74 -0.66 -12.75
CA SER A 867 1.74 0.29 -13.26
C SER A 867 2.18 1.34 -12.23
N ASN A 868 1.45 1.47 -11.13
CA ASN A 868 1.72 2.48 -10.10
C ASN A 868 1.48 1.93 -8.68
N TRP A 869 2.18 2.53 -7.71
CA TRP A 869 2.08 2.13 -6.31
C TRP A 869 0.71 2.42 -5.69
N ASN A 870 0.11 3.58 -5.99
CA ASN A 870 -1.16 4.03 -5.42
C ASN A 870 -2.27 3.00 -5.60
N LEU A 871 -2.39 2.43 -6.81
CA LEU A 871 -3.37 1.40 -7.09
C LEU A 871 -3.13 0.12 -6.28
N THR A 872 -1.88 -0.30 -6.14
CA THR A 872 -1.52 -1.49 -5.33
C THR A 872 -1.86 -1.28 -3.86
N ALA A 873 -1.60 -0.07 -3.33
CA ALA A 873 -1.91 0.28 -1.95
C ALA A 873 -3.42 0.33 -1.67
N TRP A 874 -4.22 0.83 -2.63
CA TRP A 874 -5.66 1.02 -2.44
C TRP A 874 -6.50 -0.21 -2.81
N LYS A 875 -6.02 -1.06 -3.72
CA LYS A 875 -6.73 -2.24 -4.23
C LYS A 875 -5.94 -3.52 -3.97
N THR A 876 -5.58 -3.72 -2.70
CA THR A 876 -4.81 -4.88 -2.22
C THR A 876 -5.46 -6.21 -2.58
N ASP A 877 -6.78 -6.29 -2.69
CA ASP A 877 -7.51 -7.51 -3.05
C ASP A 877 -7.64 -7.73 -4.56
N TRP A 878 -7.17 -6.79 -5.40
CA TRP A 878 -7.26 -6.91 -6.86
C TRP A 878 -5.88 -7.09 -7.51
N ILE A 879 -4.85 -6.43 -6.97
CA ILE A 879 -3.51 -6.37 -7.58
C ILE A 879 -2.62 -7.47 -7.02
N ASP A 880 -2.08 -8.32 -7.89
CA ASP A 880 -1.17 -9.40 -7.50
C ASP A 880 0.28 -8.91 -7.40
N HIS A 881 0.70 -7.98 -8.26
CA HIS A 881 2.07 -7.46 -8.32
C HIS A 881 2.12 -5.95 -8.69
N CYS A 882 3.14 -5.22 -8.20
CA CYS A 882 3.36 -3.80 -8.48
C CYS A 882 4.66 -3.58 -9.27
N ALA A 883 4.56 -3.38 -10.58
CA ALA A 883 5.72 -3.19 -11.46
C ALA A 883 6.42 -1.82 -11.26
N TYR A 884 5.84 -0.92 -10.45
CA TYR A 884 6.47 0.36 -10.11
C TYR A 884 7.53 0.22 -9.01
N SER A 885 7.32 -0.68 -8.05
CA SER A 885 8.13 -0.78 -6.82
C SER A 885 8.80 -2.14 -6.62
N ASP A 886 8.64 -3.05 -7.58
CA ASP A 886 9.20 -4.40 -7.55
C ASP A 886 9.82 -4.74 -8.91
N SER A 887 10.68 -5.74 -8.91
CA SER A 887 11.49 -6.14 -10.07
C SER A 887 10.79 -7.13 -10.99
N GLU A 888 11.27 -7.23 -12.23
CA GLU A 888 10.88 -8.28 -13.18
C GLU A 888 11.16 -9.69 -12.62
N ASP A 889 12.20 -9.85 -11.79
CA ASP A 889 12.50 -11.10 -11.11
C ASP A 889 11.38 -11.50 -10.13
N GLY A 890 10.88 -10.54 -9.33
CA GLY A 890 9.76 -10.77 -8.41
C GLY A 890 8.47 -11.15 -9.14
N LEU A 891 8.18 -10.52 -10.28
CA LEU A 891 7.04 -10.91 -11.13
C LEU A 891 7.23 -12.32 -11.70
N TYR A 892 8.44 -12.65 -12.16
CA TYR A 892 8.73 -13.98 -12.72
C TYR A 892 8.56 -15.08 -11.67
N GLU A 893 9.07 -14.89 -10.46
CA GLU A 893 8.87 -15.82 -9.34
C GLU A 893 7.38 -16.02 -9.01
N LEU A 894 6.60 -14.94 -8.95
CA LEU A 894 5.15 -15.03 -8.74
C LEU A 894 4.44 -15.81 -9.85
N ILE A 895 4.85 -15.62 -11.10
CA ILE A 895 4.32 -16.40 -12.23
C ILE A 895 4.69 -17.88 -12.09
N LEU A 896 5.94 -18.19 -11.72
CA LEU A 896 6.36 -19.56 -11.46
C LEU A 896 5.50 -20.20 -10.35
N ASP A 897 5.26 -19.50 -9.25
CA ASP A 897 4.39 -19.98 -8.18
C ASP A 897 2.95 -20.17 -8.65
N THR A 898 2.46 -19.27 -9.52
CA THR A 898 1.11 -19.36 -10.08
C THR A 898 0.94 -20.58 -10.98
N ILE A 899 1.85 -20.80 -11.95
CA ILE A 899 1.77 -21.93 -12.88
C ILE A 899 1.98 -23.28 -12.18
N ASN A 900 2.79 -23.30 -11.12
CA ASN A 900 3.02 -24.49 -10.29
C ASN A 900 1.91 -24.73 -9.24
N GLY A 901 0.91 -23.84 -9.14
CA GLY A 901 -0.23 -23.98 -8.23
C GLY A 901 0.04 -23.62 -6.77
N LYS A 902 1.15 -22.93 -6.49
CA LYS A 902 1.48 -22.40 -5.15
C LYS A 902 0.83 -21.05 -4.88
N TYR A 903 0.44 -20.33 -5.93
CA TYR A 903 -0.26 -19.05 -5.86
C TYR A 903 -1.57 -19.08 -6.66
N LEU A 904 -2.61 -18.49 -6.08
CA LEU A 904 -3.89 -18.23 -6.73
C LEU A 904 -4.02 -16.73 -6.99
N CYS A 905 -4.32 -16.34 -8.22
CA CYS A 905 -4.52 -14.92 -8.52
C CYS A 905 -5.71 -14.40 -7.72
N LYS A 906 -5.64 -13.17 -7.21
CA LYS A 906 -6.69 -12.63 -6.32
C LYS A 906 -8.05 -12.56 -6.99
N SER A 907 -8.09 -12.35 -8.30
CA SER A 907 -9.31 -12.30 -9.10
C SER A 907 -9.79 -13.67 -9.61
N GLU A 908 -9.05 -14.77 -9.36
CA GLU A 908 -9.31 -16.10 -9.93
C GLU A 908 -10.68 -16.69 -9.55
N LYS A 909 -11.28 -16.22 -8.45
CA LYS A 909 -12.65 -16.58 -8.02
C LYS A 909 -13.75 -16.04 -8.94
N TYR A 910 -13.43 -15.10 -9.83
CA TYR A 910 -14.36 -14.52 -10.81
C TYR A 910 -14.05 -15.13 -12.18
N ALA A 911 -14.97 -15.91 -12.73
CA ALA A 911 -14.82 -16.54 -14.05
C ALA A 911 -15.91 -16.04 -15.00
N GLU A 912 -15.59 -15.00 -15.77
CA GLU A 912 -16.51 -14.41 -16.73
C GLU A 912 -16.00 -14.56 -18.17
N ILE A 913 -16.93 -14.68 -19.11
CA ILE A 913 -16.64 -14.68 -20.55
C ILE A 913 -17.48 -13.62 -21.27
N ALA A 914 -16.93 -13.08 -22.36
CA ALA A 914 -17.65 -12.19 -23.26
C ALA A 914 -17.27 -12.44 -24.72
N PHE A 915 -18.18 -12.12 -25.62
CA PHE A 915 -18.04 -12.38 -27.06
C PHE A 915 -17.88 -11.09 -27.83
N TYR A 916 -17.05 -11.14 -28.86
CA TYR A 916 -17.02 -10.09 -29.87
C TYR A 916 -18.14 -10.33 -30.87
N LYS A 917 -19.25 -9.63 -30.69
CA LYS A 917 -20.39 -9.68 -31.63
C LYS A 917 -20.11 -8.78 -32.83
N THR A 918 -20.05 -9.37 -34.02
CA THR A 918 -19.79 -8.66 -35.28
C THR A 918 -20.97 -8.70 -36.24
N GLY A 919 -21.92 -9.63 -36.06
CA GLY A 919 -23.07 -9.80 -36.93
C GLY A 919 -24.40 -9.28 -36.38
N VAL A 920 -25.48 -9.53 -37.12
CA VAL A 920 -26.86 -9.17 -36.75
C VAL A 920 -27.50 -10.28 -35.91
N THR A 921 -28.31 -9.87 -34.92
CA THR A 921 -29.24 -10.75 -34.21
C THR A 921 -30.65 -10.34 -34.61
N LEU A 922 -31.49 -11.33 -34.98
CA LEU A 922 -32.86 -11.11 -35.46
C LEU A 922 -33.80 -10.55 -34.38
#